data_AF-A0A226DW31-F1
#
_entry.id   AF-A0A226DW31-F1
#
_cell.length_a   1.000
_cell.length_b   1.000
_cell.length_c   1.000
_cell.angle_alpha   90.00
_cell.angle_beta   90.00
_cell.angle_gamma   90.00
#
_symmetry.space_group_name_H-M   'P 1'
#
loop_
_entity.id
_entity.type
_entity.pdbx_description
1 polymer ?
#
loop_
_entity_poly.entity_id
_entity_poly.type
_entity_poly.pdbx_seq_one_letter_code
_entity_poly.pdbx_strand_id
1 'polypeptide(L)'
;MDSVTSHLPRHPCNSRLSHLVNLPLADETWHTPAEVDMLIGATLSYGILNGDKRYGNPGEPFALSSDLGWLVVGDISWPTISNLSHHSIGPNLQEIEVQERVKIADANLDQQLRRFWELESTGSSTPHPLTREERQCEDHFQATTTQQDDGRFVVTLPFRTTPPDLGSSRDMAIQRLKQMERRLARQPEQKKEYVNFMAEYVNLGHMEEIPPDQIPLPNSYYIPHHFVTKESSTTTKFRVVFDASAKTTNGKSLNDNLMVGAQIQDSLFDILLRFRTHKYAFTADVAKMFRQILVAPQDCDYQRIVWRTDPSQPIKDYRLLTVTYGTAPAPHLAKMSLQQLARNEKETLPLASRSALNDFYMDDDMSGADTVPEALELQRQTLCLVAKAQWKVCKFSSNCPELINALPMELRETKSLFPVEFSQTVKTLGIFWQPESDHFLFKLDHDATPFKGSLTKRAILSEIAKIFDPIGWLAPVVIPAKITMQLLWKLKSGWDEPVPAQLHHQWTQHRSDLKHIESLQIPRCVKPTTNCKIALVGFCDASEKAYAAVVYLCIYPEDSSPPLVSILATKTRVAPTRTVSLPRLELCGAVLLSHLMETVQQALQLPLHHISAWTDSMVTLAWIQQHPSKWNRFVANRVTEIQDRVPSNQWGHVPGVDNPADCASRGLDPSTFIHFSLWWNGPTFLRNGVPTLALPHLVIDPTIDQEERREVVCHKIQNHPWNNLLQECSSLASLTRITAWILRFATNAKIPLSHKQERNKSHLTSTELNNALIFWSSLLPLNPFLDECGILRVGGRIRKAPLPRDHRHPILLPRNGWFTQLLITQEHLKYLHGGQQLLLATIQTKFWIIRARDAIRQQLRKCVPCTRLRASSLQQMMAVLPEFRVTPSRPFSKCGVDYAGPFFLKPIAPRSKMTIKAWLSVFVCCVTRAIHLELVTSLSTDAFFAAFRRFASRRGCPSDVYSDCGTNFVGANKELKEFATFISTKAYNNVVSNQLSREGVRWHFQPQQPLISEDFGKPA
;
A
#
# COMPACT_ATOMS: atom_id res chain seq x y z
N MET A 1 -20.51 -20.94 -9.83
CA MET A 1 -19.42 -20.29 -10.61
C MET A 1 -19.58 -18.76 -10.58
N ASP A 2 -20.41 -18.27 -9.67
CA ASP A 2 -21.13 -17.00 -9.75
C ASP A 2 -20.24 -15.80 -9.34
N SER A 3 -18.99 -16.08 -8.95
CA SER A 3 -17.96 -15.09 -8.65
C SER A 3 -16.92 -14.93 -9.77
N VAL A 4 -16.99 -15.72 -10.85
CA VAL A 4 -15.93 -15.77 -11.90
C VAL A 4 -16.39 -15.22 -13.24
N THR A 5 -17.66 -15.39 -13.64
CA THR A 5 -18.18 -14.94 -14.94
C THR A 5 -19.57 -14.31 -14.83
N SER A 6 -19.86 -13.31 -15.69
CA SER A 6 -21.20 -12.77 -15.90
C SER A 6 -21.98 -13.61 -16.92
N HIS A 7 -23.28 -13.34 -17.10
CA HIS A 7 -24.05 -13.91 -18.21
C HIS A 7 -23.39 -13.58 -19.56
N LEU A 8 -23.44 -14.54 -20.49
CA LEU A 8 -22.92 -14.42 -21.86
C LEU A 8 -23.97 -14.90 -22.86
N PRO A 9 -24.24 -14.15 -23.95
CA PRO A 9 -23.84 -12.77 -24.18
C PRO A 9 -24.44 -11.83 -23.11
N ARG A 10 -23.81 -10.67 -22.88
CA ARG A 10 -24.31 -9.72 -21.84
C ARG A 10 -25.66 -9.10 -22.18
N HIS A 11 -26.00 -9.05 -23.46
CA HIS A 11 -27.25 -8.51 -23.98
C HIS A 11 -27.82 -9.47 -25.04
N PRO A 12 -29.15 -9.53 -25.23
CA PRO A 12 -29.74 -10.29 -26.32
C PRO A 12 -29.27 -9.74 -27.67
N CYS A 13 -28.95 -10.61 -28.62
CA CYS A 13 -28.52 -10.20 -29.95
C CYS A 13 -29.31 -10.89 -31.07
N ASN A 14 -29.14 -10.40 -32.31
CA ASN A 14 -29.87 -10.92 -33.46
C ASN A 14 -29.43 -12.36 -33.78
N SER A 15 -30.37 -13.31 -33.75
CA SER A 15 -30.12 -14.72 -34.07
C SER A 15 -29.96 -15.00 -35.57
N ARG A 16 -30.26 -14.05 -36.45
CA ARG A 16 -30.23 -14.21 -37.91
C ARG A 16 -28.97 -13.59 -38.52
N LEU A 17 -27.83 -14.25 -38.34
CA LEU A 17 -26.58 -13.94 -39.04
C LEU A 17 -26.34 -14.94 -40.17
N SER A 18 -26.26 -14.48 -41.41
CA SER A 18 -26.24 -15.33 -42.61
C SER A 18 -25.09 -16.33 -42.65
N HIS A 19 -23.93 -16.00 -42.09
CA HIS A 19 -22.76 -16.89 -41.99
C HIS A 19 -22.86 -17.93 -40.87
N LEU A 20 -23.81 -17.78 -39.94
CA LEU A 20 -24.12 -18.73 -38.87
C LEU A 20 -25.31 -19.64 -39.20
N VAL A 21 -26.08 -19.33 -40.26
CA VAL A 21 -27.21 -20.14 -40.72
C VAL A 21 -26.71 -21.53 -41.18
N ASN A 22 -27.42 -22.58 -40.74
CA ASN A 22 -27.13 -24.00 -41.02
C ASN A 22 -25.82 -24.55 -40.45
N LEU A 23 -25.25 -23.92 -39.40
CA LEU A 23 -24.16 -24.50 -38.62
C LEU A 23 -24.71 -25.23 -37.39
N PRO A 24 -24.21 -26.44 -37.06
CA PRO A 24 -24.48 -27.06 -35.76
C PRO A 24 -23.70 -26.31 -34.68
N LEU A 25 -24.33 -25.31 -34.06
CA LEU A 25 -23.70 -24.49 -33.02
C LEU A 25 -23.56 -25.26 -31.71
N ALA A 26 -22.51 -24.96 -30.95
CA ALA A 26 -22.30 -25.56 -29.63
C ALA A 26 -23.29 -25.05 -28.57
N ASP A 27 -23.88 -23.87 -28.81
CA ASP A 27 -24.95 -23.27 -28.03
C ASP A 27 -26.00 -22.71 -28.99
N GLU A 28 -27.17 -23.36 -29.06
CA GLU A 28 -28.28 -22.93 -29.92
C GLU A 28 -28.93 -21.62 -29.43
N THR A 29 -28.74 -21.30 -28.15
CA THR A 29 -29.22 -20.11 -27.45
C THR A 29 -28.15 -19.03 -27.27
N TRP A 30 -27.06 -19.09 -28.05
CA TRP A 30 -25.92 -18.15 -27.98
C TRP A 30 -26.30 -16.67 -28.08
N HIS A 31 -27.50 -16.36 -28.56
CA HIS A 31 -28.01 -15.02 -28.77
C HIS A 31 -28.85 -14.48 -27.58
N THR A 32 -29.09 -15.31 -26.55
CA THR A 32 -29.82 -14.95 -25.33
C THR A 32 -28.90 -14.96 -24.11
N PRO A 33 -28.92 -13.94 -23.23
CA PRO A 33 -28.08 -13.93 -22.04
C PRO A 33 -28.36 -15.12 -21.11
N ALA A 34 -27.40 -16.03 -20.98
CA ALA A 34 -27.48 -17.20 -20.11
C ALA A 34 -26.30 -17.25 -19.13
N GLU A 35 -26.48 -17.95 -18.01
CA GLU A 35 -25.37 -18.26 -17.10
C GLU A 35 -24.40 -19.22 -17.79
N VAL A 36 -23.12 -19.12 -17.42
CA VAL A 36 -22.11 -20.01 -17.99
C VAL A 36 -22.19 -21.38 -17.32
N ASP A 37 -22.69 -22.38 -18.06
CA ASP A 37 -22.85 -23.75 -17.56
C ASP A 37 -21.51 -24.45 -17.24
N MET A 38 -20.46 -24.15 -18.00
CA MET A 38 -19.17 -24.84 -17.88
C MET A 38 -17.99 -23.93 -18.28
N LEU A 39 -16.98 -23.87 -17.41
CA LEU A 39 -15.70 -23.21 -17.71
C LEU A 39 -14.69 -24.23 -18.23
N ILE A 40 -14.31 -24.10 -19.50
CA ILE A 40 -13.28 -24.93 -20.12
C ILE A 40 -11.93 -24.25 -19.94
N GLY A 41 -11.03 -24.90 -19.20
CA GLY A 41 -9.67 -24.41 -18.99
C GLY A 41 -8.88 -24.33 -20.30
N ALA A 42 -8.01 -23.33 -20.42
CA ALA A 42 -7.24 -23.03 -21.64
C ALA A 42 -6.36 -24.18 -22.18
N THR A 43 -6.11 -25.23 -21.38
CA THR A 43 -5.43 -26.46 -21.84
C THR A 43 -6.35 -27.38 -22.64
N LEU A 44 -7.63 -27.45 -22.28
CA LEU A 44 -8.64 -28.25 -22.98
C LEU A 44 -9.16 -27.52 -24.23
N SER A 45 -9.15 -26.18 -24.23
CA SER A 45 -9.58 -25.39 -25.39
C SER A 45 -8.77 -25.69 -26.65
N TYR A 46 -7.48 -26.04 -26.58
CA TYR A 46 -6.72 -26.40 -27.79
C TYR A 46 -7.05 -27.79 -28.34
N GLY A 47 -7.59 -28.69 -27.49
CA GLY A 47 -7.93 -30.05 -27.89
C GLY A 47 -9.30 -30.16 -28.56
N ILE A 48 -10.22 -29.24 -28.24
CA ILE A 48 -11.58 -29.25 -28.78
C ILE A 48 -11.74 -28.38 -30.03
N LEU A 49 -10.79 -27.50 -30.36
CA LEU A 49 -10.90 -26.60 -31.52
C LEU A 49 -10.33 -27.24 -32.78
N ASN A 50 -11.15 -27.34 -33.81
CA ASN A 50 -10.81 -28.01 -35.07
C ASN A 50 -10.20 -27.07 -36.12
N GLY A 51 -10.16 -25.76 -35.83
CA GLY A 51 -9.40 -24.77 -36.60
C GLY A 51 -10.14 -24.07 -37.75
N ASP A 52 -11.26 -24.62 -38.23
CA ASP A 52 -12.07 -23.97 -39.26
C ASP A 52 -12.77 -22.71 -38.72
N LYS A 53 -12.80 -21.64 -39.54
CA LYS A 53 -13.42 -20.36 -39.19
C LYS A 53 -14.35 -19.88 -40.28
N ARG A 54 -15.51 -19.35 -39.88
CA ARG A 54 -16.43 -18.64 -40.78
C ARG A 54 -16.61 -17.21 -40.31
N TYR A 55 -16.20 -16.28 -41.15
CA TYR A 55 -16.26 -14.85 -40.86
C TYR A 55 -17.58 -14.26 -41.34
N GLY A 56 -18.15 -13.37 -40.53
CA GLY A 56 -19.22 -12.46 -40.93
C GLY A 56 -18.67 -11.14 -41.47
N ASN A 57 -19.53 -10.13 -41.56
CA ASN A 57 -19.11 -8.76 -41.90
C ASN A 57 -18.22 -8.16 -40.78
N PRO A 58 -17.43 -7.11 -41.08
CA PRO A 58 -16.66 -6.39 -40.06
C PRO A 58 -17.56 -5.89 -38.92
N GLY A 59 -17.30 -6.33 -37.69
CA GLY A 59 -18.11 -6.00 -36.49
C GLY A 59 -19.15 -7.07 -36.10
N GLU A 60 -19.30 -8.13 -36.90
CA GLU A 60 -20.10 -9.31 -36.55
C GLU A 60 -19.22 -10.40 -35.92
N PRO A 61 -19.78 -11.24 -35.03
CA PRO A 61 -19.07 -12.36 -34.45
C PRO A 61 -18.80 -13.42 -35.52
N PHE A 62 -17.66 -14.11 -35.44
CA PHE A 62 -17.29 -15.19 -36.36
C PHE A 62 -17.51 -16.55 -35.69
N ALA A 63 -17.71 -17.61 -36.48
CA ALA A 63 -17.82 -18.97 -35.97
C ALA A 63 -16.49 -19.72 -36.04
N LEU A 64 -16.22 -20.56 -35.06
CA LEU A 64 -15.02 -21.39 -34.98
C LEU A 64 -15.40 -22.85 -34.69
N SER A 65 -14.94 -23.77 -35.53
CA SER A 65 -15.29 -25.18 -35.44
C SER A 65 -14.67 -25.83 -34.20
N SER A 66 -15.48 -26.61 -33.47
CA SER A 66 -15.04 -27.38 -32.32
C SER A 66 -15.75 -28.73 -32.24
N ASP A 67 -15.24 -29.64 -31.43
CA ASP A 67 -15.84 -30.95 -31.15
C ASP A 67 -17.20 -30.86 -30.42
N LEU A 68 -17.51 -29.70 -29.84
CA LEU A 68 -18.79 -29.42 -29.19
C LEU A 68 -19.83 -28.80 -30.14
N GLY A 69 -19.47 -28.58 -31.41
CA GLY A 69 -20.21 -27.76 -32.36
C GLY A 69 -19.47 -26.47 -32.71
N TRP A 70 -20.06 -25.63 -33.56
CA TRP A 70 -19.47 -24.35 -33.95
C TRP A 70 -19.64 -23.33 -32.82
N LEU A 71 -18.52 -22.79 -32.34
CA LEU A 71 -18.47 -21.77 -31.30
C LEU A 71 -18.62 -20.38 -31.93
N VAL A 72 -19.47 -19.53 -31.36
CA VAL A 72 -19.61 -18.13 -31.79
C VAL A 72 -18.63 -17.27 -30.99
N VAL A 73 -17.74 -16.55 -31.69
CA VAL A 73 -16.62 -15.81 -31.08
C VAL A 73 -16.55 -14.42 -31.69
N GLY A 74 -16.56 -13.38 -30.85
CA GLY A 74 -16.43 -11.99 -31.29
C GLY A 74 -17.32 -11.06 -30.49
N ASP A 75 -17.10 -9.76 -30.67
CA ASP A 75 -17.91 -8.71 -30.07
C ASP A 75 -18.98 -8.26 -31.08
N ILE A 76 -20.17 -7.93 -30.61
CA ILE A 76 -21.24 -7.42 -31.47
C ILE A 76 -21.18 -5.90 -31.36
N SER A 77 -20.75 -5.22 -32.44
CA SER A 77 -20.79 -3.77 -32.49
C SER A 77 -22.25 -3.30 -32.46
N TRP A 78 -22.68 -2.75 -31.34
CA TRP A 78 -23.98 -2.08 -31.24
C TRP A 78 -23.92 -0.79 -32.06
N PRO A 79 -24.85 -0.56 -33.01
CA PRO A 79 -25.09 0.78 -33.50
C PRO A 79 -25.51 1.60 -32.27
N THR A 80 -24.77 2.63 -31.93
CA THR A 80 -25.26 3.67 -31.03
C THR A 80 -26.60 4.13 -31.60
N ILE A 81 -27.68 4.03 -30.82
CA ILE A 81 -29.02 4.45 -31.24
C ILE A 81 -29.00 5.98 -31.43
N SER A 82 -28.57 6.40 -32.60
CA SER A 82 -28.97 7.64 -33.25
C SER A 82 -29.61 7.22 -34.56
N ASN A 83 -30.92 7.44 -34.66
CA ASN A 83 -31.81 7.13 -35.78
C ASN A 83 -32.48 5.76 -35.70
N LEU A 84 -33.63 5.68 -35.03
CA LEU A 84 -34.81 4.95 -35.53
C LEU A 84 -36.07 5.66 -35.00
N SER A 85 -36.79 6.22 -35.95
CA SER A 85 -38.09 6.87 -35.82
C SER A 85 -39.17 5.90 -35.32
N HIS A 86 -40.13 6.46 -34.57
CA HIS A 86 -41.51 6.00 -34.38
C HIS A 86 -41.87 4.61 -34.93
N HIS A 87 -42.06 3.62 -34.05
CA HIS A 87 -43.33 2.89 -33.92
C HIS A 87 -43.31 1.92 -32.72
N SER A 88 -44.51 1.73 -32.20
CA SER A 88 -44.97 1.00 -31.00
C SER A 88 -44.39 -0.41 -30.84
N ILE A 89 -44.16 -0.87 -29.59
CA ILE A 89 -44.51 -2.19 -29.00
C ILE A 89 -43.88 -2.36 -27.59
N GLY A 90 -44.70 -2.71 -26.58
CA GLY A 90 -44.34 -3.59 -25.43
C GLY A 90 -43.87 -2.98 -24.09
N PRO A 91 -44.51 -3.29 -22.93
CA PRO A 91 -44.16 -2.71 -21.61
C PRO A 91 -43.01 -3.38 -20.83
N ASN A 92 -42.27 -4.34 -21.38
CA ASN A 92 -41.31 -5.15 -20.59
C ASN A 92 -39.82 -4.73 -20.69
N LEU A 93 -39.51 -3.53 -21.17
CA LEU A 93 -38.11 -3.05 -21.31
C LEU A 93 -37.63 -2.11 -20.19
N GLN A 94 -38.48 -1.78 -19.20
CA GLN A 94 -38.12 -0.85 -18.11
C GLN A 94 -37.39 -1.49 -16.92
N GLU A 95 -37.40 -2.83 -16.75
CA GLU A 95 -36.76 -3.47 -15.59
C GLU A 95 -35.25 -3.75 -15.76
N ILE A 96 -34.76 -3.87 -17.01
CA ILE A 96 -33.35 -4.21 -17.28
C ILE A 96 -32.45 -2.95 -17.19
N GLU A 97 -32.97 -1.77 -17.47
CA GLU A 97 -32.24 -0.49 -17.41
C GLU A 97 -31.88 -0.05 -15.97
N VAL A 98 -32.58 -0.59 -14.96
CA VAL A 98 -32.38 -0.22 -13.55
C VAL A 98 -31.24 -1.01 -12.91
N GLN A 99 -31.02 -2.28 -13.29
CA GLN A 99 -29.99 -3.12 -12.66
C GLN A 99 -28.55 -2.84 -13.14
N GLU A 100 -28.34 -2.39 -14.39
CA GLU A 100 -27.01 -2.06 -14.91
C GLU A 100 -26.44 -0.73 -14.38
N ARG A 101 -27.30 0.26 -14.12
CA ARG A 101 -26.86 1.53 -13.51
C ARG A 101 -26.35 1.35 -12.08
N VAL A 102 -26.84 0.35 -11.36
CA VAL A 102 -26.45 0.08 -9.95
C VAL A 102 -25.04 -0.49 -9.88
N LYS A 103 -24.67 -1.47 -10.71
CA LYS A 103 -23.33 -2.12 -10.64
C LYS A 103 -22.16 -1.22 -11.04
N ILE A 104 -22.34 -0.31 -12.01
CA ILE A 104 -21.30 0.66 -12.43
C ILE A 104 -21.19 1.81 -11.41
N ALA A 105 -22.30 2.23 -10.82
CA ALA A 105 -22.31 3.21 -9.74
C ALA A 105 -21.57 2.70 -8.49
N ASP A 106 -21.70 1.41 -8.17
CA ASP A 106 -21.13 0.81 -6.96
C ASP A 106 -19.59 0.67 -7.02
N ALA A 107 -19.02 0.33 -8.19
CA ALA A 107 -17.56 0.27 -8.36
C ALA A 107 -16.89 1.66 -8.31
N ASN A 108 -17.55 2.69 -8.85
CA ASN A 108 -17.10 4.08 -8.76
C ASN A 108 -17.22 4.59 -7.30
N LEU A 109 -18.30 4.22 -6.61
CA LEU A 109 -18.50 4.55 -5.20
C LEU A 109 -17.44 3.92 -4.29
N ASP A 110 -17.04 2.67 -4.53
CA ASP A 110 -15.95 2.02 -3.78
C ASP A 110 -14.59 2.73 -3.97
N GLN A 111 -14.31 3.23 -5.18
CA GLN A 111 -13.10 4.00 -5.46
C GLN A 111 -13.15 5.39 -4.81
N GLN A 112 -14.30 6.06 -4.86
CA GLN A 112 -14.53 7.34 -4.16
C GLN A 112 -14.44 7.18 -2.64
N LEU A 113 -14.93 6.07 -2.11
CA LEU A 113 -14.82 5.73 -0.70
C LEU A 113 -13.36 5.53 -0.30
N ARG A 114 -12.57 4.76 -1.06
CA ARG A 114 -11.13 4.64 -0.78
C ARG A 114 -10.45 5.99 -0.70
N ARG A 115 -10.71 6.88 -1.67
CA ARG A 115 -10.21 8.26 -1.64
C ARG A 115 -10.71 9.07 -0.44
N PHE A 116 -11.99 8.95 -0.08
CA PHE A 116 -12.57 9.63 1.08
C PHE A 116 -11.86 9.26 2.38
N TRP A 117 -11.52 7.98 2.58
CA TRP A 117 -10.81 7.51 3.77
C TRP A 117 -9.29 7.70 3.68
N GLU A 118 -8.72 7.77 2.46
CA GLU A 118 -7.32 8.20 2.23
C GLU A 118 -7.12 9.66 2.60
N LEU A 119 -8.10 10.55 2.35
CA LEU A 119 -8.06 11.95 2.82
C LEU A 119 -8.02 12.09 4.35
N GLU A 120 -8.44 11.05 5.10
CA GLU A 120 -8.33 11.01 6.57
C GLU A 120 -6.99 10.47 7.07
N SER A 121 -6.18 9.87 6.19
CA SER A 121 -4.83 9.46 6.55
C SER A 121 -3.97 10.71 6.76
N THR A 122 -3.21 10.78 7.86
CA THR A 122 -2.20 11.83 8.07
C THR A 122 -1.33 11.87 6.83
N GLY A 123 -1.45 12.95 6.05
CA GLY A 123 -0.63 13.16 4.88
C GLY A 123 0.81 13.00 5.32
N SER A 124 1.57 12.15 4.64
CA SER A 124 3.01 12.16 4.79
C SER A 124 3.46 13.56 4.39
N SER A 125 3.74 14.40 5.37
CA SER A 125 4.26 15.75 5.15
C SER A 125 5.73 15.72 4.71
N THR A 126 6.29 14.53 4.46
CA THR A 126 7.43 14.38 3.57
C THR A 126 6.98 14.75 2.15
N PRO A 127 7.50 15.83 1.55
CA PRO A 127 7.20 16.16 0.16
C PRO A 127 7.54 14.95 -0.69
N HIS A 128 6.53 14.30 -1.27
CA HIS A 128 6.78 13.28 -2.25
C HIS A 128 7.59 13.96 -3.37
N PRO A 129 8.71 13.36 -3.80
CA PRO A 129 9.44 13.91 -4.93
C PRO A 129 8.46 14.05 -6.09
N LEU A 130 8.36 15.27 -6.61
CA LEU A 130 7.46 15.60 -7.72
C LEU A 130 7.57 14.52 -8.78
N THR A 131 6.42 14.02 -9.23
CA THR A 131 6.40 13.10 -10.37
C THR A 131 6.99 13.81 -11.58
N ARG A 132 7.45 13.02 -12.56
CA ARG A 132 8.03 13.59 -13.79
C ARG A 132 7.06 14.55 -14.48
N GLU A 133 5.77 14.22 -14.50
CA GLU A 133 4.73 15.05 -15.09
C GLU A 133 4.50 16.34 -14.30
N GLU A 134 4.41 16.26 -12.97
CA GLU A 134 4.25 17.45 -12.11
C GLU A 134 5.41 18.43 -12.27
N ARG A 135 6.65 17.92 -12.34
CA ARG A 135 7.83 18.75 -12.60
C ARG A 135 7.78 19.37 -14.00
N GLN A 136 7.38 18.61 -15.02
CA GLN A 136 7.21 19.15 -16.37
C GLN A 136 6.15 20.26 -16.42
N CYS A 137 5.05 20.11 -15.68
CA CYS A 137 4.00 21.13 -15.58
C CYS A 137 4.52 22.41 -14.90
N GLU A 138 5.31 22.26 -13.84
CA GLU A 138 5.94 23.40 -13.15
C GLU A 138 6.99 24.11 -14.02
N ASP A 139 7.87 23.35 -14.67
CA ASP A 139 8.87 23.87 -15.61
C ASP A 139 8.18 24.62 -16.77
N HIS A 140 7.08 24.07 -17.29
CA HIS A 140 6.25 24.70 -18.31
C HIS A 140 5.65 26.01 -17.83
N PHE A 141 5.07 26.05 -16.62
CA PHE A 141 4.53 27.27 -16.03
C PHE A 141 5.61 28.35 -15.91
N GLN A 142 6.78 28.01 -15.36
CA GLN A 142 7.88 28.95 -15.18
C GLN A 142 8.43 29.49 -16.51
N ALA A 143 8.49 28.65 -17.54
CA ALA A 143 9.03 29.01 -18.85
C ALA A 143 8.09 29.88 -19.69
N THR A 144 6.77 29.78 -19.48
CA THR A 144 5.77 30.33 -20.41
C THR A 144 4.84 31.38 -19.81
N THR A 145 4.78 31.49 -18.48
CA THR A 145 3.89 32.44 -17.81
C THR A 145 4.49 33.83 -17.82
N THR A 146 3.68 34.82 -18.20
CA THR A 146 4.07 36.24 -18.21
C THR A 146 3.06 37.09 -17.46
N GLN A 147 3.45 38.30 -17.06
CA GLN A 147 2.53 39.33 -16.57
C GLN A 147 2.43 40.45 -17.60
N GLN A 148 1.21 40.93 -17.84
CA GLN A 148 0.97 42.13 -18.64
C GLN A 148 1.41 43.39 -17.90
N ASP A 149 1.50 44.52 -18.61
CA ASP A 149 1.89 45.82 -18.05
C ASP A 149 0.93 46.30 -16.93
N ASP A 150 -0.33 45.86 -16.97
CA ASP A 150 -1.33 46.12 -15.93
C ASP A 150 -1.19 45.18 -14.71
N GLY A 151 -0.28 44.21 -14.77
CA GLY A 151 0.01 43.21 -13.75
C GLY A 151 -0.77 41.90 -13.89
N ARG A 152 -1.70 41.78 -14.84
CA ARG A 152 -2.51 40.57 -15.01
C ARG A 152 -1.68 39.40 -15.54
N PHE A 153 -1.81 38.23 -14.91
CA PHE A 153 -1.11 37.03 -15.34
C PHE A 153 -1.69 36.45 -16.63
N VAL A 154 -0.82 36.00 -17.52
CA VAL A 154 -1.12 35.24 -18.73
C VAL A 154 -0.39 33.90 -18.66
N VAL A 155 -1.15 32.80 -18.65
CA VAL A 155 -0.62 31.43 -18.57
C VAL A 155 -0.88 30.68 -19.88
N THR A 156 0.01 29.76 -20.23
CA THR A 156 -0.23 28.81 -21.34
C THR A 156 -0.73 27.47 -20.79
N LEU A 157 -1.52 26.75 -21.58
CA LEU A 157 -2.06 25.46 -21.17
C LEU A 157 -0.98 24.37 -21.29
N PRO A 158 -0.70 23.60 -20.21
CA PRO A 158 0.34 22.57 -20.23
C PRO A 158 -0.16 21.30 -20.93
N PHE A 159 -0.01 21.22 -22.25
CA PHE A 159 -0.37 20.03 -23.03
C PHE A 159 0.69 18.92 -22.94
N ARG A 160 0.26 17.67 -22.83
CA ARG A 160 1.14 16.47 -22.87
C ARG A 160 1.84 16.30 -24.21
N THR A 161 1.18 16.71 -25.29
CA THR A 161 1.69 16.65 -26.66
C THR A 161 1.32 17.93 -27.40
N THR A 162 2.22 18.42 -28.24
CA THR A 162 2.00 19.62 -29.05
C THR A 162 2.16 19.25 -30.54
N PRO A 163 1.09 19.29 -31.35
CA PRO A 163 -0.29 19.63 -31.00
C PRO A 163 -1.00 18.54 -30.17
N PRO A 164 -2.07 18.87 -29.43
CA PRO A 164 -2.87 17.89 -28.70
C PRO A 164 -3.72 17.01 -29.63
N ASP A 165 -3.95 15.76 -29.24
CA ASP A 165 -4.76 14.80 -30.01
C ASP A 165 -6.23 14.90 -29.60
N LEU A 166 -6.95 15.81 -30.26
CA LEU A 166 -8.36 16.11 -30.01
C LEU A 166 -9.20 15.83 -31.26
N GLY A 167 -10.32 15.14 -31.07
CA GLY A 167 -11.35 14.96 -32.10
C GLY A 167 -12.35 16.12 -32.12
N SER A 168 -13.39 15.99 -32.94
CA SER A 168 -14.48 16.99 -32.99
C SER A 168 -15.33 16.91 -31.72
N SER A 169 -15.62 18.06 -31.11
CA SER A 169 -16.46 18.16 -29.90
C SER A 169 -17.64 19.13 -30.02
N ARG A 170 -17.74 19.88 -31.12
CA ARG A 170 -18.76 20.93 -31.30
C ARG A 170 -20.18 20.38 -31.30
N ASP A 171 -20.43 19.30 -32.03
CA ASP A 171 -21.76 18.70 -32.13
C ASP A 171 -22.26 18.18 -30.78
N MET A 172 -21.36 17.58 -29.99
CA MET A 172 -21.63 17.17 -28.61
C MET A 172 -22.01 18.39 -27.75
N ALA A 173 -21.24 19.48 -27.81
CA ALA A 173 -21.51 20.69 -27.03
C ALA A 173 -22.88 21.28 -27.38
N ILE A 174 -23.24 21.31 -28.67
CA ILE A 174 -24.57 21.74 -29.15
C ILE A 174 -25.68 20.84 -28.61
N GLN A 175 -25.49 19.52 -28.64
CA GLN A 175 -26.47 18.58 -28.10
C GLN A 175 -26.69 18.80 -26.60
N ARG A 176 -25.62 18.99 -25.81
CA ARG A 176 -25.71 19.27 -24.38
C ARG A 176 -26.37 20.62 -24.09
N LEU A 177 -26.06 21.66 -24.86
CA LEU A 177 -26.75 22.96 -24.77
C LEU A 177 -28.26 22.81 -24.99
N LYS A 178 -28.67 22.13 -26.07
CA LYS A 178 -30.10 21.89 -26.38
C LYS A 178 -30.80 21.10 -25.28
N GLN A 179 -30.14 20.11 -24.68
CA GLN A 179 -30.69 19.36 -23.55
C GLN A 179 -30.89 20.25 -22.32
N MET A 180 -29.90 21.09 -22.01
CA MET A 180 -29.98 22.05 -20.91
C MET A 180 -31.07 23.10 -21.15
N GLU A 181 -31.24 23.59 -22.38
CA GLU A 181 -32.33 24.51 -22.75
C GLU A 181 -33.71 23.92 -22.46
N ARG A 182 -33.93 22.63 -22.78
CA ARG A 182 -35.19 21.93 -22.46
C ARG A 182 -35.46 21.85 -20.96
N ARG A 183 -34.40 21.69 -20.15
CA ARG A 183 -34.49 21.69 -18.69
C ARG A 183 -34.79 23.10 -18.16
N LEU A 184 -34.08 24.12 -18.64
CA LEU A 184 -34.28 25.53 -18.28
C LEU A 184 -35.67 26.06 -18.69
N ALA A 185 -36.25 25.54 -19.78
CA ALA A 185 -37.62 25.88 -20.19
C ALA A 185 -38.67 25.53 -19.11
N ARG A 186 -38.40 24.53 -18.26
CA ARG A 186 -39.26 24.16 -17.12
C ARG A 186 -38.95 24.94 -15.85
N GLN A 187 -37.88 25.75 -15.83
CA GLN A 187 -37.34 26.42 -14.64
C GLN A 187 -37.00 27.89 -14.96
N PRO A 188 -38.00 28.80 -15.05
CA PRO A 188 -37.81 30.16 -15.55
C PRO A 188 -36.80 31.00 -14.74
N GLU A 189 -36.84 30.89 -13.41
CA GLU A 189 -35.90 31.59 -12.52
C GLU A 189 -34.46 31.15 -12.76
N GLN A 190 -34.22 29.84 -12.91
CA GLN A 190 -32.89 29.31 -13.21
C GLN A 190 -32.42 29.69 -14.62
N LYS A 191 -33.35 29.84 -15.59
CA LYS A 191 -33.01 30.37 -16.93
C LYS A 191 -32.50 31.80 -16.84
N LYS A 192 -33.13 32.65 -16.01
CA LYS A 192 -32.70 34.03 -15.80
C LYS A 192 -31.29 34.10 -15.20
N GLU A 193 -31.04 33.33 -14.13
CA GLU A 193 -29.72 33.23 -13.50
C GLU A 193 -28.65 32.71 -14.47
N TYR A 194 -28.99 31.72 -15.29
CA TYR A 194 -28.09 31.20 -16.34
C TYR A 194 -27.68 32.28 -17.34
N VAL A 195 -28.66 33.02 -17.87
CA VAL A 195 -28.40 34.09 -18.84
C VAL A 195 -27.56 35.20 -18.22
N ASN A 196 -27.88 35.61 -16.98
CA ASN A 196 -27.11 36.61 -16.26
C ASN A 196 -25.66 36.18 -16.05
N PHE A 197 -25.44 34.91 -15.68
CA PHE A 197 -24.10 34.35 -15.49
C PHE A 197 -23.28 34.41 -16.78
N MET A 198 -23.84 33.98 -17.91
CA MET A 198 -23.15 34.00 -19.19
C MET A 198 -22.93 35.44 -19.69
N ALA A 199 -23.90 36.33 -19.54
CA ALA A 199 -23.74 37.75 -19.87
C ALA A 199 -22.62 38.40 -19.04
N GLU A 200 -22.48 38.04 -17.76
CA GLU A 200 -21.38 38.51 -16.91
C GLU A 200 -20.00 38.10 -17.46
N TYR A 201 -19.86 36.91 -18.05
CA TYR A 201 -18.61 36.50 -18.70
C TYR A 201 -18.26 37.39 -19.89
N VAL A 202 -19.24 37.75 -20.73
CA VAL A 202 -19.01 38.68 -21.85
C VAL A 202 -18.65 40.06 -21.33
N ASN A 203 -19.45 40.59 -20.40
CA ASN A 203 -19.31 41.97 -19.91
C ASN A 203 -17.99 42.22 -19.19
N LEU A 204 -17.44 41.20 -18.52
CA LEU A 204 -16.13 41.27 -17.87
C LEU A 204 -14.96 40.97 -18.82
N GLY A 205 -15.21 40.74 -20.12
CA GLY A 205 -14.19 40.36 -21.08
C GLY A 205 -13.54 39.00 -20.78
N HIS A 206 -14.24 38.11 -20.09
CA HIS A 206 -13.75 36.76 -19.77
C HIS A 206 -14.04 35.74 -20.87
N MET A 207 -14.91 36.10 -21.82
CA MET A 207 -15.13 35.38 -23.06
C MET A 207 -15.51 36.35 -24.18
N GLU A 208 -15.25 35.95 -25.42
CA GLU A 208 -15.59 36.73 -26.61
C GLU A 208 -16.28 35.86 -27.66
N GLU A 209 -17.11 36.48 -28.50
CA GLU A 209 -17.76 35.81 -29.64
C GLU A 209 -16.72 35.57 -30.74
N ILE A 210 -16.71 34.36 -31.29
CA ILE A 210 -15.76 33.96 -32.33
C ILE A 210 -16.31 34.44 -33.69
N PRO A 211 -15.51 35.18 -34.48
CA PRO A 211 -15.89 35.56 -35.84
C PRO A 211 -16.15 34.32 -36.72
N PRO A 212 -17.17 34.35 -37.62
CA PRO A 212 -17.53 33.18 -38.44
C PRO A 212 -16.38 32.59 -39.27
N ASP A 213 -15.44 33.42 -39.70
CA ASP A 213 -14.23 33.06 -40.44
C ASP A 213 -13.22 32.23 -39.61
N GLN A 214 -13.27 32.32 -38.28
CA GLN A 214 -12.38 31.61 -37.36
C GLN A 214 -13.00 30.36 -36.73
N ILE A 215 -14.28 30.07 -37.05
CA ILE A 215 -14.95 28.85 -36.60
C ILE A 215 -14.27 27.58 -37.14
N PRO A 216 -13.96 27.44 -38.45
CA PRO A 216 -13.34 26.24 -39.01
C PRO A 216 -11.84 26.16 -38.71
N LEU A 217 -11.48 26.03 -37.42
CA LEU A 217 -10.12 25.81 -36.94
C LEU A 217 -9.94 24.33 -36.55
N PRO A 218 -9.02 23.58 -37.20
CA PRO A 218 -8.86 22.13 -37.00
C PRO A 218 -8.32 21.74 -35.61
N ASN A 219 -7.75 22.70 -34.85
CA ASN A 219 -7.18 22.48 -33.52
C ASN A 219 -7.98 23.25 -32.46
N SER A 220 -9.29 23.03 -32.39
CA SER A 220 -10.17 23.69 -31.41
C SER A 220 -10.97 22.67 -30.61
N TYR A 221 -11.33 23.04 -29.38
CA TYR A 221 -12.12 22.19 -28.50
C TYR A 221 -13.27 22.98 -27.87
N TYR A 222 -14.47 22.47 -28.07
CA TYR A 222 -15.70 22.94 -27.43
C TYR A 222 -15.94 22.21 -26.11
N ILE A 223 -15.89 22.95 -25.01
CA ILE A 223 -16.20 22.48 -23.67
C ILE A 223 -17.73 22.52 -23.48
N PRO A 224 -18.41 21.38 -23.30
CA PRO A 224 -19.80 21.39 -22.91
C PRO A 224 -19.95 21.93 -21.48
N HIS A 225 -21.03 22.64 -21.22
CA HIS A 225 -21.32 23.18 -19.88
C HIS A 225 -22.75 22.91 -19.44
N HIS A 226 -22.97 22.97 -18.13
CA HIS A 226 -24.28 22.82 -17.50
C HIS A 226 -24.33 23.64 -16.21
N PHE A 227 -25.52 23.81 -15.63
CA PHE A 227 -25.66 24.58 -14.39
C PHE A 227 -25.94 23.70 -13.16
N VAL A 228 -25.50 24.21 -12.01
CA VAL A 228 -25.74 23.63 -10.69
C VAL A 228 -26.26 24.74 -9.76
N THR A 229 -27.27 24.40 -8.95
CA THR A 229 -27.79 25.27 -7.91
C THR A 229 -27.33 24.79 -6.54
N LYS A 230 -26.70 25.66 -5.76
CA LYS A 230 -26.27 25.40 -4.39
C LYS A 230 -27.03 26.32 -3.45
N GLU A 231 -28.13 25.83 -2.91
CA GLU A 231 -29.05 26.62 -2.07
C GLU A 231 -28.37 27.16 -0.80
N SER A 232 -27.31 26.49 -0.33
CA SER A 232 -26.49 26.86 0.83
C SER A 232 -25.39 27.90 0.56
N SER A 233 -25.23 28.41 -0.66
CA SER A 233 -24.26 29.48 -0.95
C SER A 233 -24.83 30.86 -0.63
N THR A 234 -24.10 31.64 0.16
CA THR A 234 -24.43 33.04 0.50
C THR A 234 -24.28 34.01 -0.68
N THR A 235 -23.43 33.69 -1.67
CA THR A 235 -23.05 34.64 -2.74
C THR A 235 -23.42 34.23 -4.15
N THR A 236 -23.44 32.93 -4.49
CA THR A 236 -23.85 32.46 -5.83
C THR A 236 -24.63 31.16 -5.71
N LYS A 237 -25.95 31.29 -5.52
CA LYS A 237 -26.88 30.15 -5.51
C LYS A 237 -26.88 29.38 -6.83
N PHE A 238 -26.40 30.00 -7.92
CA PHE A 238 -26.32 29.44 -9.26
C PHE A 238 -24.88 29.49 -9.80
N ARG A 239 -24.40 28.40 -10.41
CA ARG A 239 -23.08 28.33 -11.07
C ARG A 239 -23.17 27.53 -12.37
N VAL A 240 -22.41 27.93 -13.39
CA VAL A 240 -22.18 27.12 -14.60
C VAL A 240 -20.90 26.31 -14.41
N VAL A 241 -20.93 25.04 -14.76
CA VAL A 241 -19.83 24.08 -14.69
C VAL A 241 -19.42 23.69 -16.10
N PHE A 242 -18.13 23.81 -16.39
CA PHE A 242 -17.51 23.44 -17.66
C PHE A 242 -16.93 22.03 -17.56
N ASP A 243 -17.35 21.12 -18.45
CA ASP A 243 -16.94 19.71 -18.45
C ASP A 243 -15.82 19.45 -19.48
N ALA A 244 -14.59 19.76 -19.07
CA ALA A 244 -13.39 19.49 -19.87
C ALA A 244 -13.00 17.99 -19.91
N SER A 245 -13.73 17.13 -19.21
CA SER A 245 -13.55 15.66 -19.24
C SER A 245 -14.48 14.98 -20.26
N ALA A 246 -15.31 15.75 -20.97
CA ALA A 246 -16.14 15.22 -22.04
C ALA A 246 -15.29 14.66 -23.19
N LYS A 247 -15.57 13.42 -23.60
CA LYS A 247 -14.80 12.76 -24.67
C LYS A 247 -15.24 13.24 -26.04
N THR A 248 -14.27 13.51 -26.92
CA THR A 248 -14.53 13.87 -28.33
C THR A 248 -14.73 12.64 -29.21
N THR A 249 -14.90 12.83 -30.52
CA THR A 249 -15.04 11.73 -31.50
C THR A 249 -13.86 10.74 -31.52
N ASN A 250 -12.67 11.12 -31.05
CA ASN A 250 -11.51 10.22 -30.94
C ASN A 250 -11.42 9.49 -29.57
N GLY A 251 -12.41 9.70 -28.68
CA GLY A 251 -12.45 9.07 -27.36
C GLY A 251 -11.59 9.74 -26.27
N LYS A 252 -10.85 10.80 -26.59
CA LYS A 252 -10.06 11.60 -25.64
C LYS A 252 -10.77 12.91 -25.30
N SER A 253 -10.57 13.39 -24.07
CA SER A 253 -11.04 14.69 -23.59
C SER A 253 -9.93 15.74 -23.57
N LEU A 254 -10.28 17.00 -23.29
CA LEU A 254 -9.29 18.05 -23.06
C LEU A 254 -8.41 17.72 -21.84
N ASN A 255 -9.02 17.25 -20.75
CA ASN A 255 -8.29 16.86 -19.54
C ASN A 255 -7.33 15.68 -19.74
N ASP A 256 -7.66 14.74 -20.63
CA ASP A 256 -6.74 13.63 -20.96
C ASP A 256 -5.46 14.12 -21.67
N ASN A 257 -5.54 15.27 -22.34
CA ASN A 257 -4.43 15.88 -23.09
C ASN A 257 -3.65 16.92 -22.27
N LEU A 258 -4.17 17.37 -21.13
CA LEU A 258 -3.50 18.32 -20.24
C LEU A 258 -2.68 17.59 -19.16
N MET A 259 -1.56 18.19 -18.78
CA MET A 259 -0.79 17.74 -17.63
C MET A 259 -1.51 18.09 -16.33
N VAL A 260 -1.36 17.25 -15.32
CA VAL A 260 -1.81 17.54 -13.96
C VAL A 260 -0.63 18.12 -13.19
N GLY A 261 -0.78 19.36 -12.73
CA GLY A 261 0.24 20.02 -11.91
C GLY A 261 0.24 19.54 -10.47
N ALA A 262 1.37 19.75 -9.78
CA ALA A 262 1.54 19.34 -8.39
C ALA A 262 0.55 20.03 -7.45
N GLN A 263 0.17 19.34 -6.38
CA GLN A 263 -0.50 19.95 -5.25
C GLN A 263 0.50 20.75 -4.42
N ILE A 264 0.69 22.03 -4.79
CA ILE A 264 1.59 22.97 -4.09
C ILE A 264 0.92 23.48 -2.79
N GLN A 265 -0.38 23.22 -2.67
CA GLN A 265 -1.24 23.18 -1.49
C GLN A 265 -0.69 22.85 -0.11
N ASP A 266 -0.59 23.78 0.85
CA ASP A 266 -0.71 23.33 2.24
C ASP A 266 -2.12 22.74 2.43
N SER A 267 -2.23 21.70 3.25
CA SER A 267 -3.53 21.06 3.42
C SER A 267 -4.48 21.99 4.19
N LEU A 268 -5.78 21.81 4.00
CA LEU A 268 -6.79 22.52 4.79
C LEU A 268 -6.56 22.34 6.30
N PHE A 269 -6.08 21.17 6.69
CA PHE A 269 -5.73 20.85 8.08
C PHE A 269 -4.64 21.79 8.60
N ASP A 270 -3.58 22.03 7.82
CA ASP A 270 -2.45 22.87 8.23
C ASP A 270 -2.85 24.34 8.35
N ILE A 271 -3.62 24.84 7.39
CA ILE A 271 -4.12 26.22 7.35
C ILE A 271 -5.04 26.48 8.55
N LEU A 272 -5.98 25.57 8.84
CA LEU A 272 -6.86 25.69 9.99
C LEU A 272 -6.08 25.68 11.32
N LEU A 273 -5.02 24.87 11.45
CA LEU A 273 -4.18 24.87 12.64
C LEU A 273 -3.46 26.21 12.83
N ARG A 274 -2.85 26.78 11.77
CA ARG A 274 -2.22 28.09 11.83
C ARG A 274 -3.21 29.20 12.14
N PHE A 275 -4.37 29.18 11.48
CA PHE A 275 -5.44 30.14 11.69
C PHE A 275 -5.85 30.23 13.16
N ARG A 276 -5.80 29.12 13.91
CA ARG A 276 -6.08 29.08 15.36
C ARG A 276 -5.01 29.71 16.24
N THR A 277 -3.80 29.92 15.74
CA THR A 277 -2.70 30.48 16.53
C THR A 277 -2.76 32.00 16.65
N HIS A 278 -3.43 32.68 15.72
CA HIS A 278 -3.51 34.14 15.72
C HIS A 278 -4.49 34.65 16.77
N LYS A 279 -4.10 35.67 17.54
CA LYS A 279 -5.03 36.33 18.47
C LYS A 279 -6.10 37.13 17.70
N TYR A 280 -5.69 37.92 16.73
CA TYR A 280 -6.56 38.69 15.84
C TYR A 280 -6.50 38.07 14.45
N ALA A 281 -7.61 37.50 14.02
CA ALA A 281 -7.69 36.73 12.79
C ALA A 281 -8.72 37.33 11.84
N PHE A 282 -8.51 37.15 10.55
CA PHE A 282 -9.47 37.52 9.52
C PHE A 282 -9.53 36.46 8.43
N THR A 283 -10.65 36.43 7.72
CA THR A 283 -10.87 35.61 6.54
C THR A 283 -11.21 36.51 5.37
N ALA A 284 -10.81 36.13 4.16
CA ALA A 284 -11.12 36.88 2.95
C ALA A 284 -11.18 35.97 1.73
N ASP A 285 -11.85 36.40 0.65
CA ASP A 285 -12.08 35.62 -0.58
C ASP A 285 -11.56 36.39 -1.82
N VAL A 286 -10.75 35.75 -2.66
CA VAL A 286 -10.35 36.30 -3.96
C VAL A 286 -11.48 36.13 -4.95
N ALA A 287 -12.13 37.25 -5.25
CA ALA A 287 -13.29 37.27 -6.12
C ALA A 287 -12.96 36.70 -7.50
N LYS A 288 -13.57 35.55 -7.82
CA LYS A 288 -13.47 34.88 -9.12
C LYS A 288 -12.01 34.54 -9.50
N MET A 289 -11.18 34.10 -8.55
CA MET A 289 -9.74 33.86 -8.70
C MET A 289 -9.31 33.29 -10.07
N PHE A 290 -9.88 32.17 -10.52
CA PHE A 290 -9.54 31.57 -11.82
C PHE A 290 -9.77 32.52 -13.02
N ARG A 291 -10.86 33.29 -12.98
CA ARG A 291 -11.23 34.23 -14.05
C ARG A 291 -10.32 35.47 -14.06
N GLN A 292 -9.51 35.68 -13.02
CA GLN A 292 -8.57 36.80 -12.99
C GLN A 292 -7.29 36.51 -13.78
N ILE A 293 -7.05 35.25 -14.17
CA ILE A 293 -5.85 34.83 -14.89
C ILE A 293 -6.21 34.58 -16.34
N LEU A 294 -5.51 35.25 -17.26
CA LEU A 294 -5.71 35.10 -18.69
C LEU A 294 -5.03 33.82 -19.20
N VAL A 295 -5.61 33.23 -20.24
CA VAL A 295 -4.97 32.17 -21.02
C VAL A 295 -4.35 32.80 -22.27
N ALA A 296 -3.17 32.32 -22.64
CA ALA A 296 -2.46 32.83 -23.80
C ALA A 296 -3.31 32.70 -25.08
N PRO A 297 -3.30 33.68 -26.00
CA PRO A 297 -4.22 33.71 -27.16
C PRO A 297 -4.20 32.44 -28.02
N GLN A 298 -3.03 31.83 -28.18
CA GLN A 298 -2.86 30.59 -28.95
C GLN A 298 -3.59 29.38 -28.35
N ASP A 299 -3.89 29.40 -27.04
CA ASP A 299 -4.51 28.28 -26.32
C ASP A 299 -6.01 28.51 -26.05
N CYS A 300 -6.51 29.74 -26.25
CA CYS A 300 -7.92 30.09 -26.02
C CYS A 300 -8.89 29.26 -26.87
N ASP A 301 -8.47 28.81 -28.07
CA ASP A 301 -9.28 27.99 -28.96
C ASP A 301 -9.50 26.54 -28.46
N TYR A 302 -8.78 26.11 -27.42
CA TYR A 302 -9.06 24.86 -26.73
C TYR A 302 -10.13 25.02 -25.62
N GLN A 303 -10.60 26.24 -25.38
CA GLN A 303 -11.62 26.57 -24.39
C GLN A 303 -12.85 27.23 -25.05
N ARG A 304 -13.29 26.71 -26.20
CA ARG A 304 -14.50 27.20 -26.87
C ARG A 304 -15.75 26.69 -26.18
N ILE A 305 -16.86 27.41 -26.33
CA ILE A 305 -18.20 26.98 -25.91
C ILE A 305 -19.22 27.41 -26.95
N VAL A 306 -20.42 26.82 -26.87
CA VAL A 306 -21.58 27.26 -27.67
C VAL A 306 -22.63 27.84 -26.76
N TRP A 307 -23.17 29.02 -27.09
CA TRP A 307 -24.19 29.66 -26.26
C TRP A 307 -25.12 30.56 -27.07
N ARG A 308 -26.34 30.71 -26.57
CA ARG A 308 -27.34 31.68 -27.04
C ARG A 308 -28.29 32.04 -25.90
N THR A 309 -28.82 33.25 -25.94
CA THR A 309 -29.74 33.76 -24.91
C THR A 309 -31.12 33.12 -25.02
N ASP A 310 -31.60 32.90 -26.25
CA ASP A 310 -32.91 32.32 -26.50
C ASP A 310 -32.85 31.18 -27.54
N PRO A 311 -33.61 30.08 -27.37
CA PRO A 311 -33.66 28.98 -28.32
C PRO A 311 -34.11 29.35 -29.75
N SER A 312 -34.79 30.48 -29.94
CA SER A 312 -35.16 31.02 -31.25
C SER A 312 -33.98 31.64 -32.01
N GLN A 313 -32.91 32.02 -31.31
CA GLN A 313 -31.73 32.65 -31.91
C GLN A 313 -30.75 31.60 -32.45
N PRO A 314 -29.91 31.95 -33.44
CA PRO A 314 -28.83 31.07 -33.86
C PRO A 314 -27.86 30.80 -32.70
N ILE A 315 -27.31 29.58 -32.66
CA ILE A 315 -26.25 29.24 -31.71
C ILE A 315 -24.99 30.00 -32.13
N LYS A 316 -24.38 30.68 -31.16
CA LYS A 316 -23.11 31.40 -31.35
C LYS A 316 -21.97 30.64 -30.69
N ASP A 317 -20.77 30.84 -31.23
CA ASP A 317 -19.53 30.24 -30.76
C ASP A 317 -18.75 31.29 -29.97
N TYR A 318 -18.28 30.92 -28.78
CA TYR A 318 -17.48 31.79 -27.92
C TYR A 318 -16.17 31.10 -27.56
N ARG A 319 -15.11 31.87 -27.30
CA ARG A 319 -13.88 31.37 -26.68
C ARG A 319 -13.71 31.99 -25.29
N LEU A 320 -13.37 31.16 -24.32
CA LEU A 320 -13.04 31.62 -22.95
C LEU A 320 -11.59 32.13 -22.95
N LEU A 321 -11.38 33.31 -22.35
CA LEU A 321 -10.09 34.01 -22.35
C LEU A 321 -9.30 33.85 -21.05
N THR A 322 -9.90 33.20 -20.05
CA THR A 322 -9.36 33.07 -18.70
C THR A 322 -9.21 31.60 -18.33
N VAL A 323 -8.48 31.30 -17.26
CA VAL A 323 -8.31 29.92 -16.77
C VAL A 323 -9.68 29.35 -16.40
N THR A 324 -10.11 28.32 -17.13
CA THR A 324 -11.43 27.71 -16.94
C THR A 324 -11.35 26.63 -15.87
N TYR A 325 -12.10 26.80 -14.77
CA TYR A 325 -12.28 25.75 -13.77
C TYR A 325 -12.97 24.52 -14.38
N GLY A 326 -12.57 23.33 -13.93
CA GLY A 326 -12.96 22.06 -14.55
C GLY A 326 -11.91 21.49 -15.51
N THR A 327 -10.93 22.32 -15.92
CA THR A 327 -9.70 21.82 -16.55
C THR A 327 -8.72 21.25 -15.51
N ALA A 328 -7.99 20.21 -15.86
CA ALA A 328 -7.05 19.52 -14.99
C ALA A 328 -5.96 20.42 -14.36
N PRO A 329 -5.32 21.35 -15.10
CA PRO A 329 -4.27 22.20 -14.54
C PRO A 329 -4.79 23.46 -13.85
N ALA A 330 -6.10 23.81 -13.96
CA ALA A 330 -6.61 25.09 -13.44
C ALA A 330 -6.26 25.37 -11.97
N PRO A 331 -6.40 24.42 -11.02
CA PRO A 331 -6.02 24.66 -9.62
C PRO A 331 -4.53 24.98 -9.46
N HIS A 332 -3.68 24.25 -10.17
CA HIS A 332 -2.23 24.44 -10.15
C HIS A 332 -1.85 25.81 -10.74
N LEU A 333 -2.39 26.16 -11.92
CA LEU A 333 -2.13 27.44 -12.58
C LEU A 333 -2.57 28.64 -11.71
N ALA A 334 -3.74 28.54 -11.08
CA ALA A 334 -4.24 29.59 -10.20
C ALA A 334 -3.36 29.79 -8.98
N LYS A 335 -2.99 28.69 -8.31
CA LYS A 335 -2.14 28.75 -7.13
C LYS A 335 -0.72 29.20 -7.47
N MET A 336 -0.13 28.69 -8.53
CA MET A 336 1.22 29.10 -8.96
C MET A 336 1.27 30.58 -9.31
N SER A 337 0.23 31.14 -9.91
CA SER A 337 0.14 32.58 -10.17
C SER A 337 0.15 33.38 -8.87
N LEU A 338 -0.62 32.96 -7.85
CA LEU A 338 -0.60 33.59 -6.53
C LEU A 338 0.77 33.47 -5.84
N GLN A 339 1.40 32.29 -5.89
CA GLN A 339 2.72 32.10 -5.30
C GLN A 339 3.81 32.87 -6.04
N GLN A 340 3.72 32.99 -7.37
CA GLN A 340 4.64 33.79 -8.16
C GLN A 340 4.50 35.26 -7.81
N LEU A 341 3.27 35.76 -7.63
CA LEU A 341 3.01 37.12 -7.16
C LEU A 341 3.63 37.37 -5.79
N ALA A 342 3.42 36.45 -4.84
CA ALA A 342 4.02 36.52 -3.51
C ALA A 342 5.55 36.48 -3.53
N ARG A 343 6.16 35.70 -4.43
CA ARG A 343 7.63 35.65 -4.60
C ARG A 343 8.17 36.95 -5.18
N ASN A 344 7.50 37.51 -6.18
CA ASN A 344 7.90 38.77 -6.82
C ASN A 344 7.85 39.95 -5.83
N GLU A 345 6.87 39.95 -4.93
CA GLU A 345 6.61 41.05 -4.00
C GLU A 345 7.08 40.77 -2.56
N LYS A 346 7.91 39.75 -2.37
CA LYS A 346 8.35 39.32 -1.04
C LYS A 346 9.08 40.40 -0.26
N GLU A 347 9.89 41.22 -0.94
CA GLU A 347 10.68 42.27 -0.31
C GLU A 347 9.85 43.51 0.02
N THR A 348 8.85 43.83 -0.80
CA THR A 348 8.00 45.01 -0.69
C THR A 348 6.79 44.79 0.24
N LEU A 349 6.21 43.59 0.20
CA LEU A 349 4.98 43.20 0.91
C LEU A 349 5.20 41.85 1.66
N PRO A 350 6.12 41.81 2.65
CA PRO A 350 6.55 40.56 3.27
C PRO A 350 5.45 39.81 4.04
N LEU A 351 4.52 40.51 4.71
CA LEU A 351 3.46 39.89 5.50
C LEU A 351 2.43 39.22 4.61
N ALA A 352 1.97 39.94 3.57
CA ALA A 352 1.03 39.41 2.60
C ALA A 352 1.65 38.29 1.76
N SER A 353 2.93 38.40 1.40
CA SER A 353 3.63 37.35 0.67
C SER A 353 3.73 36.06 1.49
N ARG A 354 3.97 36.15 2.80
CA ARG A 354 3.91 35.00 3.71
C ARG A 354 2.51 34.38 3.75
N SER A 355 1.46 35.19 3.92
CA SER A 355 0.07 34.71 3.92
C SER A 355 -0.31 34.07 2.57
N ALA A 356 0.02 34.68 1.44
CA ALA A 356 -0.22 34.12 0.10
C ALA A 356 0.46 32.77 -0.16
N LEU A 357 1.60 32.50 0.48
CA LEU A 357 2.31 31.23 0.37
C LEU A 357 1.71 30.14 1.28
N ASN A 358 1.27 30.52 2.48
CA ASN A 358 0.98 29.57 3.56
C ASN A 358 -0.49 29.54 4.01
N ASP A 359 -1.23 30.64 3.93
CA ASP A 359 -2.54 30.79 4.58
C ASP A 359 -3.71 30.77 3.59
N PHE A 360 -3.44 30.89 2.29
CA PHE A 360 -4.44 30.74 1.24
C PHE A 360 -4.75 29.27 0.94
N TYR A 361 -6.02 28.91 1.08
CA TYR A 361 -6.60 27.70 0.51
C TYR A 361 -7.39 28.07 -0.74
N MET A 362 -6.78 27.88 -1.92
CA MET A 362 -7.34 28.35 -3.18
C MET A 362 -7.66 29.85 -3.16
N ASP A 363 -8.95 30.21 -3.22
CA ASP A 363 -9.46 31.58 -3.19
C ASP A 363 -9.67 32.13 -1.78
N ASP A 364 -9.69 31.29 -0.74
CA ASP A 364 -9.93 31.71 0.65
C ASP A 364 -8.62 31.96 1.40
N ASP A 365 -8.45 33.16 1.96
CA ASP A 365 -7.39 33.55 2.91
C ASP A 365 -7.89 33.35 4.35
N MET A 366 -7.09 32.69 5.18
CA MET A 366 -7.32 32.52 6.61
C MET A 366 -6.07 32.91 7.39
N SER A 367 -5.89 34.20 7.65
CA SER A 367 -4.66 34.72 8.26
C SER A 367 -4.94 35.60 9.48
N GLY A 368 -3.87 36.12 10.08
CA GLY A 368 -3.96 36.94 11.27
C GLY A 368 -2.61 37.27 11.89
N ALA A 369 -2.67 37.91 13.05
CA ALA A 369 -1.50 38.29 13.83
C ALA A 369 -1.80 38.28 15.34
N ASP A 370 -0.76 38.47 16.15
CA ASP A 370 -0.86 38.50 17.61
C ASP A 370 -1.22 39.90 18.14
N THR A 371 -1.05 40.95 17.32
CA THR A 371 -1.39 42.34 17.66
C THR A 371 -2.29 42.98 16.59
N VAL A 372 -3.16 43.91 17.00
CA VAL A 372 -4.05 44.62 16.07
C VAL A 372 -3.29 45.42 15.00
N PRO A 373 -2.21 46.17 15.33
CA PRO A 373 -1.46 46.92 14.31
C PRO A 373 -0.82 46.02 13.25
N GLU A 374 -0.27 44.87 13.65
CA GLU A 374 0.29 43.90 12.72
C GLU A 374 -0.79 43.27 11.85
N ALA A 375 -1.96 42.97 12.41
CA ALA A 375 -3.10 42.42 11.67
C ALA A 375 -3.66 43.42 10.64
N LEU A 376 -3.73 44.71 10.99
CA LEU A 376 -4.11 45.79 10.06
C LEU A 376 -3.08 45.97 8.95
N GLU A 377 -1.79 45.91 9.27
CA GLU A 377 -0.73 46.02 8.27
C GLU A 377 -0.73 44.82 7.32
N LEU A 378 -0.94 43.60 7.84
CA LEU A 378 -1.14 42.41 7.02
C LEU A 378 -2.35 42.57 6.09
N GLN A 379 -3.51 42.99 6.60
CA GLN A 379 -4.70 43.25 5.79
C GLN A 379 -4.42 44.25 4.66
N ARG A 380 -3.74 45.36 4.97
CA ARG A 380 -3.35 46.39 4.00
C ARG A 380 -2.42 45.81 2.93
N GLN A 381 -1.37 45.08 3.34
CA GLN A 381 -0.45 44.45 2.41
C GLN A 381 -1.16 43.41 1.53
N THR A 382 -2.12 42.64 2.06
CA THR A 382 -2.89 41.66 1.28
C THR A 382 -3.69 42.35 0.19
N LEU A 383 -4.39 43.45 0.51
CA LEU A 383 -5.09 44.26 -0.48
C LEU A 383 -4.15 44.84 -1.55
N CYS A 384 -2.97 45.31 -1.16
CA CYS A 384 -1.96 45.80 -2.11
C CYS A 384 -1.41 44.68 -3.00
N LEU A 385 -1.11 43.51 -2.44
CA LEU A 385 -0.53 42.38 -3.15
C LEU A 385 -1.45 41.90 -4.27
N VAL A 386 -2.71 41.62 -3.95
CA VAL A 386 -3.70 41.14 -4.94
C VAL A 386 -4.02 42.20 -6.00
N ALA A 387 -4.04 43.48 -5.62
CA ALA A 387 -4.26 44.57 -6.57
C ALA A 387 -3.17 44.68 -7.63
N LYS A 388 -1.91 44.31 -7.29
CA LYS A 388 -0.81 44.26 -8.28
C LYS A 388 -1.02 43.24 -9.39
N ALA A 389 -1.89 42.25 -9.19
CA ALA A 389 -2.26 41.28 -10.22
C ALA A 389 -3.65 41.54 -10.85
N GLN A 390 -4.23 42.72 -10.62
CA GLN A 390 -5.63 43.06 -10.98
C GLN A 390 -6.67 42.17 -10.27
N TRP A 391 -6.33 41.57 -9.14
CA TRP A 391 -7.26 40.74 -8.36
C TRP A 391 -7.97 41.59 -7.31
N LYS A 392 -9.20 41.19 -6.97
CA LYS A 392 -10.00 41.82 -5.92
C LYS A 392 -10.30 40.82 -4.82
N VAL A 393 -10.05 41.19 -3.58
CA VAL A 393 -10.47 40.42 -2.40
C VAL A 393 -11.75 41.00 -1.84
N CYS A 394 -12.67 40.16 -1.37
CA CYS A 394 -13.94 40.53 -0.76
C CYS A 394 -14.30 39.59 0.39
N LYS A 395 -15.49 39.76 0.97
CA LYS A 395 -16.00 38.96 2.11
C LYS A 395 -15.07 38.93 3.31
N PHE A 396 -14.45 40.07 3.63
CA PHE A 396 -13.67 40.18 4.84
C PHE A 396 -14.54 39.96 6.08
N SER A 397 -14.05 39.12 6.98
CA SER A 397 -14.63 38.85 8.29
C SER A 397 -13.51 38.71 9.33
N SER A 398 -13.73 39.15 10.57
CA SER A 398 -12.68 39.19 11.60
C SER A 398 -13.28 39.15 13.00
N ASN A 399 -12.56 38.56 13.96
CA ASN A 399 -12.88 38.63 15.38
C ASN A 399 -12.55 40.00 16.01
N CYS A 400 -11.99 40.93 15.23
CA CYS A 400 -11.64 42.27 15.67
C CYS A 400 -12.46 43.32 14.90
N PRO A 401 -13.30 44.13 15.57
CA PRO A 401 -14.07 45.18 14.91
C PRO A 401 -13.20 46.23 14.20
N GLU A 402 -12.01 46.53 14.71
CA GLU A 402 -11.08 47.49 14.11
C GLU A 402 -10.64 47.08 12.70
N LEU A 403 -10.40 45.78 12.47
CA LEU A 403 -10.05 45.25 11.16
C LEU A 403 -11.19 45.39 10.14
N ILE A 404 -12.43 45.22 10.58
CA ILE A 404 -13.60 45.36 9.69
C ILE A 404 -13.88 46.84 9.41
N ASN A 405 -13.75 47.69 10.43
CA ASN A 405 -14.03 49.11 10.30
C ASN A 405 -13.03 49.84 9.40
N ALA A 406 -11.81 49.34 9.27
CA ALA A 406 -10.80 49.85 8.34
C ALA A 406 -11.14 49.64 6.85
N LEU A 407 -12.08 48.73 6.53
CA LEU A 407 -12.42 48.36 5.15
C LEU A 407 -13.67 49.08 4.64
N PRO A 408 -13.75 49.41 3.33
CA PRO A 408 -15.01 49.82 2.69
C PRO A 408 -16.11 48.75 2.82
N MET A 409 -17.38 49.17 2.93
CA MET A 409 -18.51 48.24 3.10
C MET A 409 -18.60 47.15 2.01
N GLU A 410 -18.20 47.46 0.78
CA GLU A 410 -18.24 46.53 -0.35
C GLU A 410 -17.31 45.33 -0.22
N LEU A 411 -16.25 45.47 0.59
CA LEU A 411 -15.26 44.41 0.82
C LEU A 411 -15.63 43.53 2.02
N ARG A 412 -16.55 43.98 2.87
CA ARG A 412 -17.01 43.25 4.07
C ARG A 412 -17.98 42.14 3.69
N GLU A 413 -18.00 41.07 4.47
CA GLU A 413 -18.97 39.98 4.27
C GLU A 413 -20.41 40.42 4.59
N THR A 414 -20.58 41.23 5.63
CA THR A 414 -21.88 41.76 6.05
C THR A 414 -22.18 43.12 5.39
N LYS A 415 -23.16 43.17 4.49
CA LYS A 415 -23.59 44.39 3.77
C LYS A 415 -24.64 45.24 4.54
N SER A 416 -24.86 45.00 5.82
CA SER A 416 -25.96 45.64 6.56
C SER A 416 -25.58 47.05 7.08
N LEU A 417 -26.52 48.00 6.97
CA LEU A 417 -26.36 49.44 7.26
C LEU A 417 -26.57 49.83 8.73
N PHE A 418 -26.74 48.87 9.66
CA PHE A 418 -27.02 49.14 11.07
C PHE A 418 -26.19 48.26 12.02
N PRO A 419 -25.61 48.82 13.11
CA PRO A 419 -24.70 48.10 14.01
C PRO A 419 -25.44 47.34 15.13
N VAL A 420 -26.47 46.56 14.79
CA VAL A 420 -27.19 45.73 15.78
C VAL A 420 -27.50 44.36 15.16
N GLU A 421 -27.09 43.30 15.87
CA GLU A 421 -27.08 41.86 15.52
C GLU A 421 -25.82 41.35 14.79
N PHE A 422 -24.70 41.33 15.51
CA PHE A 422 -23.42 40.69 15.13
C PHE A 422 -23.43 39.14 15.21
N SER A 423 -24.59 38.49 15.19
CA SER A 423 -24.73 37.02 15.30
C SER A 423 -24.50 36.24 13.99
N GLN A 424 -23.66 36.75 13.08
CA GLN A 424 -23.48 36.15 11.76
C GLN A 424 -22.38 35.08 11.75
N THR A 425 -22.78 33.85 11.46
CA THR A 425 -21.85 32.72 11.26
C THR A 425 -21.30 32.73 9.83
N VAL A 426 -19.97 32.69 9.68
CA VAL A 426 -19.29 32.58 8.38
C VAL A 426 -18.95 31.11 8.11
N LYS A 427 -19.27 30.62 6.91
CA LYS A 427 -18.82 29.28 6.49
C LYS A 427 -17.44 29.39 5.89
N THR A 428 -16.42 28.96 6.61
CA THR A 428 -15.02 29.07 6.21
C THR A 428 -14.45 27.67 5.97
N LEU A 429 -14.15 27.37 4.70
CA LEU A 429 -13.58 26.08 4.26
C LEU A 429 -14.35 24.82 4.73
N GLY A 430 -15.66 24.94 4.92
CA GLY A 430 -16.54 23.83 5.30
C GLY A 430 -16.88 23.75 6.79
N ILE A 431 -16.15 24.46 7.66
CA ILE A 431 -16.48 24.65 9.08
C ILE A 431 -17.13 26.03 9.25
N PHE A 432 -18.01 26.18 10.24
CA PHE A 432 -18.60 27.48 10.56
C PHE A 432 -17.75 28.20 11.63
N TRP A 433 -17.38 29.45 11.38
CA TRP A 433 -16.70 30.31 12.35
C TRP A 433 -17.61 31.49 12.68
N GLN A 434 -17.75 31.80 13.97
CA GLN A 434 -18.43 32.99 14.46
C GLN A 434 -17.37 33.98 14.93
N PRO A 435 -17.10 35.06 14.17
CA PRO A 435 -16.02 35.98 14.48
C PRO A 435 -16.21 36.74 15.81
N GLU A 436 -17.45 37.17 16.12
CA GLU A 436 -17.73 37.97 17.32
C GLU A 436 -17.39 37.22 18.62
N SER A 437 -17.84 35.97 18.73
CA SER A 437 -17.51 35.12 19.89
C SER A 437 -16.15 34.45 19.75
N ASP A 438 -15.58 34.41 18.55
CA ASP A 438 -14.36 33.71 18.17
C ASP A 438 -14.39 32.17 18.37
N HIS A 439 -15.52 31.56 17.99
CA HIS A 439 -15.73 30.11 18.10
C HIS A 439 -16.02 29.45 16.76
N PHE A 440 -15.57 28.21 16.60
CA PHE A 440 -16.07 27.30 15.57
C PHE A 440 -17.36 26.62 16.01
N LEU A 441 -18.23 26.40 15.04
CA LEU A 441 -19.55 25.78 15.17
C LEU A 441 -19.69 24.67 14.13
N PHE A 442 -20.56 23.72 14.44
CA PHE A 442 -21.00 22.70 13.49
C PHE A 442 -22.50 22.89 13.23
N LYS A 443 -22.89 22.83 11.96
CA LYS A 443 -24.31 22.79 11.57
C LYS A 443 -24.53 21.52 10.80
N LEU A 444 -25.49 20.73 11.22
CA LEU A 444 -25.88 19.51 10.56
C LEU A 444 -27.14 19.80 9.75
N ASP A 445 -27.09 19.50 8.46
CA ASP A 445 -28.25 19.67 7.59
C ASP A 445 -29.26 18.56 7.90
N HIS A 446 -30.00 18.74 9.00
CA HIS A 446 -31.07 17.88 9.41
C HIS A 446 -32.27 18.19 8.53
N ASP A 447 -32.27 17.66 7.30
CA ASP A 447 -33.52 17.45 6.61
C ASP A 447 -34.39 16.59 7.54
N ALA A 448 -35.34 17.23 8.22
CA ALA A 448 -36.34 16.63 9.09
C ALA A 448 -37.36 15.79 8.29
N THR A 449 -36.98 15.34 7.09
CA THR A 449 -37.74 14.36 6.34
C THR A 449 -37.35 12.97 6.85
N PRO A 450 -38.30 12.19 7.41
CA PRO A 450 -38.05 10.78 7.66
C PRO A 450 -37.59 10.13 6.34
N PHE A 451 -36.67 9.17 6.42
CA PHE A 451 -36.20 8.44 5.23
C PHE A 451 -37.42 8.02 4.39
N LYS A 452 -37.53 8.54 3.16
CA LYS A 452 -38.50 8.05 2.19
C LYS A 452 -38.01 6.67 1.72
N GLY A 453 -38.28 5.63 2.50
CA GLY A 453 -37.88 4.24 2.22
C GLY A 453 -37.06 3.60 3.35
N SER A 454 -36.49 2.42 3.07
CA SER A 454 -35.62 1.70 4.01
C SER A 454 -34.27 2.41 4.18
N LEU A 455 -33.75 2.49 5.41
CA LEU A 455 -32.39 2.93 5.68
C LEU A 455 -31.40 2.00 4.96
N THR A 456 -30.58 2.56 4.07
CA THR A 456 -29.58 1.82 3.30
C THR A 456 -28.17 2.18 3.72
N LYS A 457 -27.22 1.32 3.36
CA LYS A 457 -25.79 1.56 3.55
C LYS A 457 -25.31 2.83 2.83
N ARG A 458 -25.83 3.12 1.62
CA ARG A 458 -25.54 4.36 0.87
C ARG A 458 -26.02 5.60 1.63
N ALA A 459 -27.20 5.52 2.23
CA ALA A 459 -27.78 6.62 3.01
C ALA A 459 -26.94 6.93 4.26
N ILE A 460 -26.54 5.91 5.02
CA ILE A 460 -25.67 6.05 6.19
C ILE A 460 -24.34 6.72 5.80
N LEU A 461 -23.68 6.22 4.75
CA LEU A 461 -22.41 6.78 4.30
C LEU A 461 -22.54 8.26 3.88
N SER A 462 -23.62 8.61 3.17
CA SER A 462 -23.91 9.98 2.78
C SER A 462 -24.05 10.90 4.00
N GLU A 463 -24.73 10.44 5.06
CA GLU A 463 -24.85 11.18 6.32
C GLU A 463 -23.52 11.32 7.06
N ILE A 464 -22.70 10.27 7.14
CA ILE A 464 -21.35 10.34 7.71
C ILE A 464 -20.51 11.38 6.96
N ALA A 465 -20.56 11.38 5.63
CA ALA A 465 -19.81 12.32 4.80
C ALA A 465 -20.28 13.78 4.93
N LYS A 466 -21.50 14.03 5.40
CA LYS A 466 -21.98 15.38 5.72
C LYS A 466 -21.35 15.94 7.00
N ILE A 467 -20.83 15.09 7.89
CA ILE A 467 -20.11 15.51 9.09
C ILE A 467 -18.69 15.91 8.67
N PHE A 468 -18.56 17.17 8.25
CA PHE A 468 -17.29 17.72 7.79
C PHE A 468 -16.45 18.19 8.99
N ASP A 469 -15.47 17.37 9.38
CA ASP A 469 -14.53 17.65 10.47
C ASP A 469 -13.07 17.35 10.02
N PRO A 470 -12.40 18.30 9.34
CA PRO A 470 -11.06 18.08 8.80
C PRO A 470 -9.99 17.93 9.90
N ILE A 471 -10.22 18.51 11.08
CA ILE A 471 -9.29 18.52 12.22
C ILE A 471 -9.46 17.29 13.14
N GLY A 472 -10.68 16.76 13.24
CA GLY A 472 -11.00 15.59 14.08
C GLY A 472 -11.58 15.94 15.46
N TRP A 473 -12.10 17.14 15.70
CA TRP A 473 -12.68 17.50 17.00
C TRP A 473 -13.86 16.62 17.40
N LEU A 474 -14.66 16.17 16.43
CA LEU A 474 -15.84 15.31 16.61
C LEU A 474 -15.48 13.81 16.54
N ALA A 475 -14.19 13.45 16.57
CA ALA A 475 -13.76 12.06 16.45
C ALA A 475 -14.47 11.06 17.40
N PRO A 476 -14.72 11.38 18.70
CA PRO A 476 -15.45 10.47 19.60
C PRO A 476 -16.88 10.17 19.16
N VAL A 477 -17.55 11.08 18.46
CA VAL A 477 -18.91 10.89 17.97
C VAL A 477 -18.94 10.38 16.53
N VAL A 478 -17.89 10.60 15.75
CA VAL A 478 -17.76 10.08 14.37
C VAL A 478 -17.30 8.62 14.35
N ILE A 479 -16.48 8.17 15.30
CA ILE A 479 -15.95 6.80 15.28
C ILE A 479 -17.03 5.70 15.41
N PRO A 480 -18.11 5.84 16.21
CA PRO A 480 -19.20 4.86 16.25
C PRO A 480 -19.92 4.73 14.89
N ALA A 481 -20.08 5.85 14.18
CA ALA A 481 -20.66 5.86 12.83
C ALA A 481 -19.76 5.09 11.84
N LYS A 482 -18.44 5.32 11.89
CA LYS A 482 -17.45 4.59 11.10
C LYS A 482 -17.41 3.09 11.41
N ILE A 483 -17.53 2.72 12.68
CA ILE A 483 -17.63 1.32 13.13
C ILE A 483 -18.92 0.68 12.59
N THR A 484 -20.06 1.38 12.64
CA THR A 484 -21.33 0.92 12.08
C THR A 484 -21.21 0.61 10.58
N MET A 485 -20.56 1.49 9.83
CA MET A 485 -20.26 1.25 8.42
C MET A 485 -19.38 0.01 8.20
N GLN A 486 -18.38 -0.20 9.06
CA GLN A 486 -17.54 -1.40 9.03
C GLN A 486 -18.34 -2.69 9.27
N LEU A 487 -19.30 -2.66 10.19
CA LEU A 487 -20.18 -3.81 10.45
C LEU A 487 -21.04 -4.14 9.23
N LEU A 488 -21.60 -3.14 8.55
CA LEU A 488 -22.36 -3.33 7.30
C LEU A 488 -21.52 -3.97 6.19
N TRP A 489 -20.25 -3.58 6.07
CA TRP A 489 -19.32 -4.25 5.14
C TRP A 489 -19.03 -5.70 5.53
N LYS A 490 -18.85 -5.99 6.83
CA LYS A 490 -18.64 -7.37 7.33
C LYS A 490 -19.85 -8.27 7.06
N LEU A 491 -21.05 -7.71 7.13
CA LEU A 491 -22.31 -8.40 6.81
C LEU A 491 -22.56 -8.56 5.30
N LYS A 492 -21.70 -7.98 4.44
CA LYS A 492 -21.81 -8.00 2.98
C LYS A 492 -23.15 -7.46 2.44
N SER A 493 -23.76 -6.50 3.14
CA SER A 493 -24.97 -5.83 2.68
C SER A 493 -24.72 -5.00 1.41
N GLY A 494 -25.65 -5.08 0.46
CA GLY A 494 -25.68 -4.25 -0.74
C GLY A 494 -25.82 -2.75 -0.43
N TRP A 495 -25.49 -1.89 -1.39
CA TRP A 495 -25.51 -0.43 -1.20
C TRP A 495 -26.90 0.13 -0.93
N ASP A 496 -27.92 -0.42 -1.60
CA ASP A 496 -29.30 0.04 -1.56
C ASP A 496 -30.24 -0.96 -0.86
N GLU A 497 -29.69 -1.98 -0.20
CA GLU A 497 -30.44 -2.95 0.62
C GLU A 497 -30.80 -2.37 1.99
N PRO A 498 -31.94 -2.80 2.59
CA PRO A 498 -32.31 -2.40 3.94
C PRO A 498 -31.29 -2.91 4.97
N VAL A 499 -30.88 -2.01 5.86
CA VAL A 499 -29.98 -2.31 6.97
C VAL A 499 -30.66 -3.24 7.99
N PRO A 500 -29.95 -4.23 8.57
CA PRO A 500 -30.51 -5.10 9.61
C PRO A 500 -31.11 -4.31 10.78
N ALA A 501 -32.23 -4.79 11.32
CA ALA A 501 -33.03 -4.08 12.33
C ALA A 501 -32.23 -3.57 13.55
N GLN A 502 -31.25 -4.37 14.02
CA GLN A 502 -30.37 -3.97 15.12
C GLN A 502 -29.52 -2.75 14.79
N LEU A 503 -28.87 -2.74 13.61
CA LEU A 503 -28.05 -1.62 13.16
C LEU A 503 -28.90 -0.41 12.78
N HIS A 504 -30.13 -0.64 12.29
CA HIS A 504 -31.09 0.41 12.03
C HIS A 504 -31.44 1.18 13.31
N HIS A 505 -31.74 0.46 14.40
CA HIS A 505 -32.04 1.07 15.69
C HIS A 505 -30.83 1.87 16.21
N GLN A 506 -29.63 1.26 16.20
CA GLN A 506 -28.40 1.90 16.64
C GLN A 506 -28.10 3.18 15.85
N TRP A 507 -28.23 3.15 14.52
CA TRP A 507 -28.02 4.32 13.67
C TRP A 507 -29.06 5.42 13.94
N THR A 508 -30.33 5.05 14.07
CA THR A 508 -31.42 6.01 14.29
C THR A 508 -31.24 6.77 15.61
N GLN A 509 -30.86 6.05 16.68
CA GLN A 509 -30.54 6.67 17.96
C GLN A 509 -29.35 7.61 17.83
N HIS A 510 -28.23 7.11 17.30
CA HIS A 510 -27.02 7.92 17.11
C HIS A 510 -27.30 9.19 16.29
N ARG A 511 -28.05 9.09 15.17
CA ARG A 511 -28.46 10.22 14.33
C ARG A 511 -29.30 11.24 15.09
N SER A 512 -30.21 10.80 15.96
CA SER A 512 -31.02 11.70 16.78
C SER A 512 -30.13 12.50 17.73
N ASP A 513 -29.15 11.84 18.34
CA ASP A 513 -28.28 12.46 19.34
C ASP A 513 -27.25 13.42 18.71
N LEU A 514 -26.84 13.19 17.45
CA LEU A 514 -25.95 14.09 16.71
C LEU A 514 -26.46 15.55 16.65
N LYS A 515 -27.78 15.79 16.76
CA LYS A 515 -28.36 17.16 16.82
C LYS A 515 -27.74 18.03 17.92
N HIS A 516 -27.33 17.42 19.02
CA HIS A 516 -26.77 18.14 20.16
C HIS A 516 -25.41 18.78 19.80
N ILE A 517 -24.71 18.28 18.78
CA ILE A 517 -23.42 18.83 18.32
C ILE A 517 -23.56 20.27 17.83
N GLU A 518 -24.73 20.71 17.37
CA GLU A 518 -24.93 22.10 16.94
C GLU A 518 -24.79 23.12 18.07
N SER A 519 -24.92 22.66 19.33
CA SER A 519 -24.70 23.50 20.52
C SER A 519 -23.22 23.62 20.90
N LEU A 520 -22.34 22.81 20.30
CA LEU A 520 -20.92 22.79 20.61
C LEU A 520 -20.22 24.04 20.07
N GLN A 521 -19.51 24.74 20.95
CA GLN A 521 -18.68 25.88 20.60
C GLN A 521 -17.22 25.57 20.90
N ILE A 522 -16.36 25.64 19.88
CA ILE A 522 -14.93 25.34 20.03
C ILE A 522 -14.16 26.64 19.87
N PRO A 523 -13.40 27.11 20.88
CA PRO A 523 -12.59 28.30 20.76
C PRO A 523 -11.61 28.21 19.57
N ARG A 524 -11.62 29.22 18.69
CA ARG A 524 -10.67 29.29 17.59
C ARG A 524 -9.26 29.51 18.13
N CYS A 525 -9.06 30.61 18.88
CA CYS A 525 -7.74 31.01 19.36
C CYS A 525 -7.21 30.05 20.43
N VAL A 526 -6.08 29.39 20.15
CA VAL A 526 -5.40 28.49 21.10
C VAL A 526 -4.15 29.09 21.73
N LYS A 527 -3.75 30.28 21.28
CA LYS A 527 -2.57 31.01 21.76
C LYS A 527 -2.93 32.49 21.99
N PRO A 528 -3.62 32.82 23.09
CA PRO A 528 -4.06 34.20 23.35
C PRO A 528 -2.96 35.14 23.88
N THR A 529 -1.82 34.58 24.30
CA THR A 529 -0.72 35.31 24.95
C THR A 529 0.59 35.06 24.19
N THR A 530 1.42 36.10 24.08
CA THR A 530 2.71 36.05 23.36
C THR A 530 3.85 35.54 24.24
N ASN A 531 3.91 35.97 25.51
CA ASN A 531 4.94 35.56 26.48
C ASN A 531 4.49 34.31 27.24
N CYS A 532 4.81 33.14 26.70
CA CYS A 532 4.42 31.88 27.29
C CYS A 532 5.35 30.75 26.87
N LYS A 533 5.45 29.72 27.71
CA LYS A 533 6.02 28.43 27.29
C LYS A 533 4.95 27.62 26.59
N ILE A 534 5.30 27.09 25.43
CA ILE A 534 4.39 26.30 24.59
C ILE A 534 4.82 24.84 24.63
N ALA A 535 3.90 23.95 25.01
CA ALA A 535 4.11 22.51 24.95
C ALA A 535 3.12 21.84 23.99
N LEU A 536 3.62 20.91 23.18
CA LEU A 536 2.83 20.04 22.33
C LEU A 536 2.74 18.66 22.97
N VAL A 537 1.53 18.24 23.35
CA VAL A 537 1.33 16.99 24.10
C VAL A 537 0.38 16.07 23.35
N GLY A 538 0.86 14.87 23.04
CA GLY A 538 0.14 13.85 22.29
C GLY A 538 -0.32 12.68 23.16
N PHE A 539 -1.49 12.12 22.86
CA PHE A 539 -2.04 10.93 23.51
C PHE A 539 -2.49 9.91 22.47
N CYS A 540 -2.22 8.63 22.68
CA CYS A 540 -2.73 7.56 21.83
C CYS A 540 -3.40 6.46 22.64
N ASP A 541 -4.38 5.82 22.01
CA ASP A 541 -5.06 4.65 22.55
C ASP A 541 -5.53 3.72 21.42
N ALA A 542 -5.77 2.46 21.75
CA ALA A 542 -6.41 1.50 20.87
C ALA A 542 -7.40 0.59 21.59
N SER A 543 -8.52 0.33 20.90
CA SER A 543 -9.47 -0.72 21.23
C SER A 543 -9.46 -1.79 20.14
N GLU A 544 -10.15 -2.91 20.36
CA GLU A 544 -10.37 -3.94 19.33
C GLU A 544 -11.13 -3.41 18.09
N LYS A 545 -11.82 -2.27 18.23
CA LYS A 545 -12.68 -1.69 17.18
C LYS A 545 -12.01 -0.56 16.41
N ALA A 546 -11.20 0.26 17.07
CA ALA A 546 -10.52 1.40 16.47
C ALA A 546 -9.33 1.85 17.33
N TYR A 547 -8.41 2.61 16.73
CA TYR A 547 -7.30 3.26 17.43
C TYR A 547 -7.27 4.74 17.07
N ALA A 548 -6.77 5.56 18.00
CA ALA A 548 -6.87 7.00 17.95
C ALA A 548 -5.60 7.69 18.44
N ALA A 549 -5.40 8.92 17.96
CA ALA A 549 -4.36 9.83 18.39
C ALA A 549 -4.95 11.23 18.55
N VAL A 550 -4.63 11.90 19.66
CA VAL A 550 -5.11 13.24 20.01
C VAL A 550 -3.91 14.10 20.37
N VAL A 551 -3.87 15.33 19.88
CA VAL A 551 -2.80 16.30 20.16
C VAL A 551 -3.39 17.56 20.79
N TYR A 552 -2.77 18.00 21.89
CA TYR A 552 -3.11 19.21 22.61
C TYR A 552 -1.97 20.24 22.51
N LEU A 553 -2.35 21.51 22.50
CA LEU A 553 -1.45 22.62 22.78
C LEU A 553 -1.65 23.05 24.23
N CYS A 554 -0.56 23.14 24.97
CA CYS A 554 -0.55 23.66 26.32
C CYS A 554 0.24 24.97 26.33
N ILE A 555 -0.40 26.05 26.76
CA ILE A 555 0.19 27.37 26.94
C ILE A 555 0.35 27.61 28.43
N TYR A 556 1.59 27.88 28.85
CA TYR A 556 1.93 28.26 30.21
C TYR A 556 2.37 29.73 30.21
N PRO A 557 1.45 30.67 30.51
CA PRO A 557 1.79 32.09 30.62
C PRO A 557 2.87 32.33 31.68
N GLU A 558 3.72 33.32 31.45
CA GLU A 558 4.71 33.74 32.47
C GLU A 558 4.07 34.60 33.56
N ASP A 559 3.05 35.37 33.18
CA ASP A 559 2.17 36.09 34.09
C ASP A 559 1.31 35.03 34.80
N SER A 560 1.17 35.06 36.13
CA SER A 560 0.56 34.01 37.00
C SER A 560 -0.88 33.53 36.67
N SER A 561 -1.39 33.84 35.49
CA SER A 561 -2.56 33.26 34.83
C SER A 561 -2.48 31.74 34.74
N PRO A 562 -3.64 31.06 34.80
CA PRO A 562 -3.70 29.60 34.72
C PRO A 562 -3.25 29.11 33.33
N PRO A 563 -2.62 27.91 33.24
CA PRO A 563 -2.30 27.29 31.96
C PRO A 563 -3.54 27.03 31.12
N LEU A 564 -3.43 27.28 29.82
CA LEU A 564 -4.47 26.97 28.84
C LEU A 564 -4.13 25.67 28.12
N VAL A 565 -5.04 24.69 28.20
CA VAL A 565 -4.94 23.42 27.48
C VAL A 565 -6.04 23.40 26.43
N SER A 566 -5.67 23.17 25.17
CA SER A 566 -6.62 23.18 24.05
C SER A 566 -6.34 22.03 23.10
N ILE A 567 -7.39 21.28 22.75
CA ILE A 567 -7.30 20.26 21.72
C ILE A 567 -6.96 20.91 20.37
N LEU A 568 -5.89 20.45 19.74
CA LEU A 568 -5.49 20.89 18.41
C LEU A 568 -6.12 20.04 17.34
N ALA A 569 -5.80 18.75 17.34
CA ALA A 569 -6.14 17.83 16.27
C ALA A 569 -6.27 16.40 16.77
N THR A 570 -7.07 15.62 16.05
CA THR A 570 -7.27 14.19 16.32
C THR A 570 -7.31 13.43 15.01
N LYS A 571 -6.80 12.20 15.02
CA LYS A 571 -7.05 11.22 13.96
C LYS A 571 -7.50 9.90 14.56
N THR A 572 -8.42 9.23 13.86
CA THR A 572 -8.93 7.91 14.23
C THR A 572 -8.87 6.97 13.04
N ARG A 573 -8.67 5.68 13.32
CA ARG A 573 -8.74 4.62 12.32
C ARG A 573 -9.51 3.44 12.88
N VAL A 574 -10.45 2.91 12.09
CA VAL A 574 -11.15 1.68 12.44
C VAL A 574 -10.16 0.51 12.34
N ALA A 575 -10.16 -0.38 13.34
CA ALA A 575 -9.26 -1.51 13.39
C ALA A 575 -9.46 -2.43 12.17
N PRO A 576 -8.40 -3.06 11.64
CA PRO A 576 -8.50 -3.94 10.48
C PRO A 576 -9.54 -5.05 10.67
N THR A 577 -10.16 -5.50 9.58
CA THR A 577 -11.11 -6.63 9.63
C THR A 577 -10.44 -7.96 9.95
N ARG A 578 -9.14 -8.09 9.69
CA ARG A 578 -8.32 -9.22 10.14
C ARG A 578 -7.92 -9.01 11.60
N THR A 579 -8.01 -10.07 12.40
CA THR A 579 -7.66 -10.03 13.82
C THR A 579 -6.17 -9.68 13.99
N VAL A 580 -5.93 -8.56 14.69
CA VAL A 580 -4.63 -8.09 15.14
C VAL A 580 -4.68 -8.05 16.66
N SER A 581 -3.60 -8.41 17.35
CA SER A 581 -3.56 -8.36 18.81
C SER A 581 -3.66 -6.92 19.32
N LEU A 582 -4.28 -6.73 20.49
CA LEU A 582 -4.44 -5.41 21.09
C LEU A 582 -3.11 -4.64 21.24
N PRO A 583 -2.00 -5.22 21.73
CA PRO A 583 -0.71 -4.51 21.79
C PRO A 583 -0.20 -4.01 20.44
N ARG A 584 -0.47 -4.73 19.35
CA ARG A 584 -0.10 -4.29 18.00
C ARG A 584 -1.00 -3.16 17.50
N LEU A 585 -2.27 -3.11 17.92
CA LEU A 585 -3.16 -1.99 17.65
C LEU A 585 -2.77 -0.74 18.46
N GLU A 586 -2.42 -0.91 19.74
CA GLU A 586 -1.88 0.15 20.59
C GLU A 586 -0.60 0.76 19.97
N LEU A 587 0.32 -0.09 19.50
CA LEU A 587 1.49 0.36 18.73
C LEU A 587 1.11 1.08 17.43
N CYS A 588 0.02 0.70 16.76
CA CYS A 588 -0.48 1.44 15.59
C CYS A 588 -1.08 2.80 15.98
N GLY A 589 -1.71 2.91 17.15
CA GLY A 589 -2.11 4.19 17.75
C GLY A 589 -0.90 5.09 18.02
N ALA A 590 0.18 4.54 18.55
CA ALA A 590 1.43 5.28 18.77
C ALA A 590 2.07 5.76 17.46
N VAL A 591 2.08 4.93 16.40
CA VAL A 591 2.51 5.36 15.05
C VAL A 591 1.63 6.52 14.56
N LEU A 592 0.30 6.36 14.64
CA LEU A 592 -0.65 7.40 14.21
C LEU A 592 -0.40 8.73 14.94
N LEU A 593 -0.09 8.67 16.24
CA LEU A 593 0.25 9.83 17.04
C LEU A 593 1.56 10.48 16.59
N SER A 594 2.62 9.68 16.36
CA SER A 594 3.92 10.21 15.92
C SER A 594 3.81 10.99 14.61
N HIS A 595 3.02 10.50 13.64
CA HIS A 595 2.72 11.21 12.39
C HIS A 595 1.91 12.48 12.61
N LEU A 596 0.87 12.40 13.44
CA LEU A 596 0.01 13.54 13.72
C LEU A 596 0.80 14.67 14.41
N MET A 597 1.67 14.32 15.36
CA MET A 597 2.54 15.29 16.05
C MET A 597 3.53 15.96 15.09
N GLU A 598 4.19 15.19 14.21
CA GLU A 598 5.08 15.73 13.17
C GLU A 598 4.32 16.71 12.24
N THR A 599 3.14 16.30 11.77
CA THR A 599 2.29 17.13 10.89
C THR A 599 1.91 18.44 11.59
N VAL A 600 1.42 18.35 12.83
CA VAL A 600 1.01 19.53 13.63
C VAL A 600 2.21 20.45 13.91
N GLN A 601 3.37 19.89 14.24
CA GLN A 601 4.59 20.66 14.49
C GLN A 601 5.03 21.44 13.23
N GLN A 602 5.02 20.79 12.06
CA GLN A 602 5.38 21.43 10.79
C GLN A 602 4.35 22.50 10.38
N ALA A 603 3.06 22.25 10.62
CA ALA A 603 1.99 23.18 10.30
C ALA A 603 2.04 24.46 11.15
N LEU A 604 2.19 24.34 12.48
CA LEU A 604 2.11 25.48 13.42
C LEU A 604 3.25 26.48 13.26
N GLN A 605 4.46 26.01 12.92
CA GLN A 605 5.68 26.84 12.83
C GLN A 605 5.94 27.70 14.08
N LEU A 606 5.50 27.23 15.25
CA LEU A 606 5.67 27.90 16.55
C LEU A 606 6.94 27.40 17.27
N PRO A 607 7.57 28.23 18.12
CA PRO A 607 8.66 27.81 18.98
C PRO A 607 8.15 26.92 20.13
N LEU A 608 8.08 25.62 19.88
CA LEU A 608 7.70 24.61 20.89
C LEU A 608 8.82 24.42 21.90
N HIS A 609 8.52 24.65 23.19
CA HIS A 609 9.47 24.51 24.30
C HIS A 609 9.51 23.09 24.85
N HIS A 610 8.43 22.33 24.68
CA HIS A 610 8.32 20.95 25.14
C HIS A 610 7.45 20.13 24.17
N ILE A 611 7.85 18.87 23.95
CA ILE A 611 7.10 17.89 23.16
C ILE A 611 7.09 16.58 23.94
N SER A 612 5.90 16.01 24.17
CA SER A 612 5.77 14.69 24.79
C SER A 612 4.59 13.90 24.23
N ALA A 613 4.74 12.57 24.20
CA ALA A 613 3.73 11.64 23.75
C ALA A 613 3.39 10.65 24.88
N TRP A 614 2.13 10.26 25.01
CA TRP A 614 1.62 9.48 26.13
C TRP A 614 0.78 8.31 25.64
N THR A 615 0.97 7.15 26.28
CA THR A 615 0.17 5.93 26.07
C THR A 615 -0.14 5.30 27.42
N ASP A 616 -1.29 4.65 27.54
CA ASP A 616 -1.67 3.81 28.68
C ASP A 616 -1.19 2.35 28.55
N SER A 617 -0.67 1.98 27.39
CA SER A 617 -0.09 0.66 27.16
C SER A 617 1.36 0.61 27.63
N MET A 618 1.59 -0.03 28.77
CA MET A 618 2.94 -0.32 29.26
C MET A 618 3.74 -1.20 28.27
N VAL A 619 3.07 -2.09 27.53
CA VAL A 619 3.72 -2.94 26.50
C VAL A 619 4.21 -2.09 25.34
N THR A 620 3.37 -1.20 24.81
CA THR A 620 3.72 -0.29 23.72
C THR A 620 4.85 0.65 24.15
N LEU A 621 4.77 1.21 25.36
CA LEU A 621 5.82 2.06 25.92
C LEU A 621 7.16 1.30 26.03
N ALA A 622 7.13 0.06 26.53
CA ALA A 622 8.33 -0.77 26.63
C ALA A 622 8.94 -1.09 25.25
N TRP A 623 8.12 -1.31 24.22
CA TRP A 623 8.62 -1.49 22.84
C TRP A 623 9.28 -0.23 22.29
N ILE A 624 8.67 0.93 22.51
CA ILE A 624 9.18 2.23 22.04
C ILE A 624 10.47 2.64 22.76
N GLN A 625 10.64 2.27 24.03
CA GLN A 625 11.85 2.62 24.79
C GLN A 625 13.08 1.79 24.43
N GLN A 626 12.92 0.66 23.72
CA GLN A 626 14.04 -0.21 23.34
C GLN A 626 14.44 -0.05 21.87
N HIS A 627 15.64 -0.53 21.55
CA HIS A 627 16.17 -0.45 20.18
C HIS A 627 15.37 -1.36 19.21
N PRO A 628 14.98 -0.89 18.01
CA PRO A 628 14.14 -1.64 17.07
C PRO A 628 14.68 -3.02 16.68
N SER A 629 16.00 -3.21 16.70
CA SER A 629 16.65 -4.49 16.34
C SER A 629 16.25 -5.67 17.23
N LYS A 630 15.78 -5.40 18.45
CA LYS A 630 15.30 -6.42 19.38
C LYS A 630 13.97 -7.04 18.96
N TRP A 631 13.19 -6.34 18.13
CA TRP A 631 11.84 -6.76 17.82
C TRP A 631 11.75 -7.48 16.47
N ASN A 632 10.68 -8.22 16.26
CA ASN A 632 10.35 -8.75 14.94
C ASN A 632 10.01 -7.63 13.93
N ARG A 633 9.91 -7.97 12.64
CA ARG A 633 9.74 -6.96 11.57
C ARG A 633 8.53 -6.03 11.76
N PHE A 634 7.41 -6.52 12.28
CA PHE A 634 6.20 -5.69 12.43
C PHE A 634 6.39 -4.60 13.48
N VAL A 635 6.91 -4.99 14.64
CA VAL A 635 7.15 -4.09 15.78
C VAL A 635 8.37 -3.22 15.50
N ALA A 636 9.46 -3.81 15.00
CA ALA A 636 10.70 -3.09 14.65
C ALA A 636 10.44 -1.93 13.69
N ASN A 637 9.74 -2.17 12.57
CA ASN A 637 9.48 -1.12 11.59
C ASN A 637 8.67 0.05 12.18
N ARG A 638 7.67 -0.24 13.02
CA ARG A 638 6.83 0.78 13.66
C ARG A 638 7.55 1.53 14.77
N VAL A 639 8.37 0.83 15.55
CA VAL A 639 9.20 1.45 16.60
C VAL A 639 10.25 2.36 15.95
N THR A 640 10.87 1.96 14.84
CA THR A 640 11.73 2.86 14.04
C THR A 640 10.95 4.09 13.59
N GLU A 641 9.77 3.90 12.99
CA GLU A 641 8.93 4.99 12.49
C GLU A 641 8.51 5.98 13.59
N ILE A 642 8.24 5.49 14.80
CA ILE A 642 7.94 6.30 15.98
C ILE A 642 9.20 7.05 16.44
N GLN A 643 10.31 6.35 16.64
CA GLN A 643 11.56 6.92 17.16
C GLN A 643 12.18 7.96 16.23
N ASP A 644 12.00 7.81 14.91
CA ASP A 644 12.46 8.79 13.91
C ASP A 644 11.74 10.14 14.03
N ARG A 645 10.50 10.15 14.54
CA ARG A 645 9.66 11.37 14.68
C ARG A 645 9.61 11.91 16.10
N VAL A 646 9.34 11.03 17.06
CA VAL A 646 9.24 11.35 18.48
C VAL A 646 10.24 10.47 19.24
N PRO A 647 11.38 11.04 19.67
CA PRO A 647 12.42 10.32 20.40
C PRO A 647 11.87 9.54 21.59
N SER A 648 12.44 8.36 21.87
CA SER A 648 11.97 7.45 22.92
C SER A 648 11.95 8.07 24.33
N ASN A 649 12.80 9.05 24.60
CA ASN A 649 12.85 9.78 25.87
C ASN A 649 11.74 10.85 26.03
N GLN A 650 10.88 11.04 25.01
CA GLN A 650 9.72 11.92 25.04
C GLN A 650 8.40 11.16 25.27
N TRP A 651 8.46 9.83 25.41
CA TRP A 651 7.30 8.96 25.63
C TRP A 651 7.07 8.67 27.12
N GLY A 652 5.85 8.91 27.59
CA GLY A 652 5.41 8.69 28.96
C GLY A 652 4.22 7.74 29.07
N HIS A 653 3.97 7.24 30.28
CA HIS A 653 2.78 6.45 30.60
C HIS A 653 1.69 7.33 31.20
N VAL A 654 0.45 7.20 30.74
CA VAL A 654 -0.74 7.83 31.34
C VAL A 654 -1.73 6.75 31.79
N PRO A 655 -2.37 6.83 32.96
CA PRO A 655 -3.46 5.92 33.31
C PRO A 655 -4.59 5.99 32.28
N GLY A 656 -5.19 4.85 31.90
CA GLY A 656 -6.26 4.83 30.89
C GLY A 656 -7.48 5.71 31.23
N VAL A 657 -7.79 5.88 32.51
CA VAL A 657 -8.87 6.80 32.98
C VAL A 657 -8.57 8.28 32.70
N ASP A 658 -7.29 8.62 32.59
CA ASP A 658 -6.78 9.94 32.28
C ASP A 658 -6.32 10.01 30.80
N ASN A 659 -6.62 9.01 29.96
CA ASN A 659 -6.21 9.02 28.55
C ASN A 659 -7.32 9.58 27.66
N PRO A 660 -7.21 10.82 27.12
CA PRO A 660 -8.25 11.39 26.26
C PRO A 660 -8.39 10.65 24.93
N ALA A 661 -7.39 9.89 24.49
CA ALA A 661 -7.48 9.13 23.24
C ALA A 661 -8.47 7.95 23.33
N ASP A 662 -8.77 7.45 24.55
CA ASP A 662 -9.78 6.40 24.78
C ASP A 662 -11.18 6.83 24.31
N CYS A 663 -11.51 8.11 24.50
CA CYS A 663 -12.75 8.71 24.01
C CYS A 663 -12.92 8.54 22.49
N ALA A 664 -11.83 8.65 21.73
CA ALA A 664 -11.83 8.58 20.27
C ALA A 664 -11.57 7.16 19.72
N SER A 665 -11.03 6.25 20.52
CA SER A 665 -10.83 4.84 20.14
C SER A 665 -12.08 3.99 20.40
N ARG A 666 -12.88 4.33 21.42
CA ARG A 666 -14.12 3.63 21.80
C ARG A 666 -15.39 4.35 21.34
N GLY A 667 -15.32 5.67 21.30
CA GLY A 667 -16.44 6.56 20.99
C GLY A 667 -17.23 6.98 22.23
N LEU A 668 -17.90 8.12 22.12
CA LEU A 668 -18.77 8.68 23.15
C LEU A 668 -20.16 8.95 22.57
N ASP A 669 -21.17 8.93 23.44
CA ASP A 669 -22.50 9.40 23.09
C ASP A 669 -22.48 10.92 22.85
N PRO A 670 -23.12 11.45 21.78
CA PRO A 670 -23.11 12.88 21.49
C PRO A 670 -23.59 13.77 22.63
N SER A 671 -24.58 13.32 23.44
CA SER A 671 -25.10 14.10 24.57
C SER A 671 -24.07 14.24 25.71
N THR A 672 -23.29 13.19 25.95
CA THR A 672 -22.24 13.18 26.98
C THR A 672 -20.96 13.88 26.50
N PHE A 673 -20.64 13.71 25.21
CA PHE A 673 -19.44 14.23 24.57
C PHE A 673 -19.25 15.75 24.72
N ILE A 674 -20.33 16.53 24.59
CA ILE A 674 -20.27 18.00 24.60
C ILE A 674 -19.70 18.54 25.92
N HIS A 675 -20.00 17.86 27.03
CA HIS A 675 -19.56 18.27 28.36
C HIS A 675 -18.42 17.39 28.92
N PHE A 676 -17.81 16.54 28.09
CA PHE A 676 -16.80 15.60 28.54
C PHE A 676 -15.44 16.30 28.74
N SER A 677 -15.18 16.75 29.96
CA SER A 677 -14.03 17.61 30.29
C SER A 677 -12.68 17.03 29.85
N LEU A 678 -12.44 15.72 30.04
CA LEU A 678 -11.17 15.08 29.66
C LEU A 678 -10.83 15.27 28.17
N TRP A 679 -11.84 15.26 27.30
CA TRP A 679 -11.65 15.42 25.85
C TRP A 679 -11.31 16.84 25.42
N TRP A 680 -11.91 17.85 26.07
CA TRP A 680 -11.71 19.25 25.68
C TRP A 680 -10.52 19.89 26.39
N ASN A 681 -10.30 19.50 27.64
CA ASN A 681 -9.34 20.12 28.56
C ASN A 681 -8.09 19.27 28.79
N GLY A 682 -8.05 18.04 28.27
CA GLY A 682 -7.01 17.07 28.55
C GLY A 682 -6.98 16.66 30.04
N PRO A 683 -5.97 15.86 30.43
CA PRO A 683 -5.78 15.43 31.80
C PRO A 683 -5.43 16.60 32.73
N THR A 684 -5.84 16.50 34.00
CA THR A 684 -5.65 17.58 34.99
C THR A 684 -4.18 17.93 35.22
N PHE A 685 -3.26 16.96 35.09
CA PHE A 685 -1.83 17.20 35.27
C PHE A 685 -1.25 18.19 34.25
N LEU A 686 -1.84 18.35 33.06
CA LEU A 686 -1.41 19.34 32.07
C LEU A 686 -1.60 20.78 32.56
N ARG A 687 -2.56 21.00 33.48
CA ARG A 687 -2.83 22.30 34.11
C ARG A 687 -1.90 22.60 35.29
N ASN A 688 -1.20 21.61 35.81
CA ASN A 688 -0.33 21.77 36.98
C ASN A 688 1.10 22.21 36.60
N GLY A 689 1.45 22.19 35.32
CA GLY A 689 2.75 22.61 34.80
C GLY A 689 3.14 21.81 33.56
N VAL A 690 4.31 22.11 33.01
CA VAL A 690 4.88 21.34 31.89
C VAL A 690 5.03 19.89 32.33
N PRO A 691 4.44 18.92 31.61
CA PRO A 691 4.43 17.54 32.05
C PRO A 691 5.85 16.99 32.15
N THR A 692 6.19 16.40 33.29
CA THR A 692 7.49 15.77 33.53
C THR A 692 7.37 14.29 33.22
N LEU A 693 8.26 13.79 32.36
CA LEU A 693 8.31 12.37 32.02
C LEU A 693 8.96 11.60 33.17
N ALA A 694 8.15 11.09 34.08
CA ALA A 694 8.61 10.08 35.03
C ALA A 694 8.78 8.77 34.25
N LEU A 695 10.00 8.27 34.12
CA LEU A 695 10.23 6.90 33.64
C LEU A 695 9.71 5.96 34.74
N PRO A 696 8.59 5.24 34.54
CA PRO A 696 8.30 4.15 35.46
C PRO A 696 9.49 3.18 35.40
N HIS A 697 9.90 2.64 36.55
CA HIS A 697 10.75 1.46 36.55
C HIS A 697 10.01 0.38 35.76
N LEU A 698 10.36 0.21 34.47
CA LEU A 698 9.74 -0.78 33.61
C LEU A 698 10.02 -2.15 34.21
N VAL A 699 9.04 -2.70 34.92
CA VAL A 699 9.01 -4.12 35.23
C VAL A 699 8.77 -4.81 33.89
N ILE A 700 9.79 -5.50 33.39
CA ILE A 700 9.71 -6.22 32.12
C ILE A 700 8.66 -7.33 32.29
N ASP A 701 7.49 -7.11 31.69
CA ASP A 701 6.42 -8.09 31.64
C ASP A 701 6.84 -9.25 30.71
N PRO A 702 6.70 -10.53 31.11
CA PRO A 702 7.03 -11.70 30.28
C PRO A 702 6.25 -11.79 28.95
N THR A 703 5.23 -10.96 28.74
CA THR A 703 4.56 -10.81 27.43
C THR A 703 5.39 -10.08 26.38
N ILE A 704 6.37 -9.25 26.78
CA ILE A 704 7.31 -8.56 25.90
C ILE A 704 8.18 -9.58 25.11
N ASP A 705 8.47 -10.75 25.72
CA ASP A 705 9.31 -11.81 25.14
C ASP A 705 8.71 -12.52 23.92
N GLN A 706 7.39 -12.36 23.65
CA GLN A 706 6.75 -13.06 22.53
C GLN A 706 7.13 -12.49 21.16
N GLU A 707 7.38 -11.18 21.09
CA GLU A 707 7.72 -10.46 19.85
C GLU A 707 9.23 -10.15 19.74
N GLU A 708 10.01 -10.52 20.77
CA GLU A 708 11.47 -10.40 20.76
C GLU A 708 12.06 -11.32 19.69
N ARG A 709 13.00 -10.77 18.92
CA ARG A 709 13.74 -11.49 17.90
C ARG A 709 14.64 -12.48 18.62
N ARG A 710 14.20 -13.74 18.68
CA ARG A 710 15.03 -14.84 19.20
C ARG A 710 16.32 -14.92 18.40
N GLU A 711 17.42 -14.44 18.98
CA GLU A 711 18.73 -14.81 18.51
C GLU A 711 18.87 -16.32 18.67
N VAL A 712 18.92 -17.05 17.55
CA VAL A 712 19.28 -18.47 17.57
C VAL A 712 20.78 -18.55 17.84
N VAL A 713 21.18 -18.26 19.08
CA VAL A 713 22.51 -18.61 19.57
C VAL A 713 22.47 -20.11 19.81
N CYS A 714 23.07 -20.89 18.91
CA CYS A 714 23.26 -22.32 19.12
C CYS A 714 24.26 -22.54 20.26
N HIS A 715 23.80 -22.51 21.51
CA HIS A 715 24.54 -23.10 22.62
C HIS A 715 24.45 -24.61 22.51
N LYS A 716 25.50 -25.22 21.95
CA LYS A 716 25.70 -26.67 22.00
C LYS A 716 26.05 -27.05 23.45
N ILE A 717 25.05 -27.24 24.30
CA ILE A 717 25.23 -27.92 25.58
C ILE A 717 25.53 -29.39 25.26
N GLN A 718 26.82 -29.77 25.30
CA GLN A 718 27.22 -31.18 25.31
C GLN A 718 27.02 -31.77 26.71
N ASN A 719 25.77 -31.85 27.17
CA ASN A 719 25.48 -32.79 28.25
C ASN A 719 25.46 -34.18 27.61
N HIS A 720 26.56 -34.92 27.77
CA HIS A 720 26.54 -36.36 27.55
C HIS A 720 25.83 -36.97 28.78
N PRO A 721 24.56 -37.40 28.68
CA PRO A 721 23.78 -37.87 29.84
C PRO A 721 24.45 -39.04 30.59
N TRP A 722 25.36 -39.75 29.94
CA TRP A 722 26.15 -40.84 30.50
C TRP A 722 27.24 -40.41 31.50
N ASN A 723 27.73 -39.16 31.44
CA ASN A 723 28.77 -38.69 32.36
C ASN A 723 28.23 -38.47 33.78
N ASN A 724 26.99 -38.01 33.91
CA ASN A 724 26.35 -37.85 35.22
C ASN A 724 26.10 -39.21 35.86
N LEU A 725 25.66 -40.20 35.07
CA LEU A 725 25.45 -41.57 35.56
C LEU A 725 26.75 -42.23 36.10
N LEU A 726 27.89 -41.93 35.48
CA LEU A 726 29.21 -42.40 35.95
C LEU A 726 29.62 -41.77 37.29
N GLN A 727 29.23 -40.51 37.53
CA GLN A 727 29.59 -39.77 38.74
C GLN A 727 28.63 -40.04 39.91
N GLU A 728 27.38 -40.41 39.62
CA GLU A 728 26.33 -40.65 40.62
C GLU A 728 26.27 -42.10 41.14
N CYS A 729 26.93 -43.05 40.46
CA CYS A 729 26.93 -44.46 40.87
C CYS A 729 28.07 -44.75 41.87
N SER A 730 27.72 -45.18 43.09
CA SER A 730 28.68 -45.49 44.16
C SER A 730 29.49 -46.79 43.98
N SER A 731 29.16 -47.64 43.00
CA SER A 731 29.90 -48.88 42.71
C SER A 731 29.70 -49.36 41.27
N LEU A 732 30.68 -50.12 40.75
CA LEU A 732 30.63 -50.72 39.41
C LEU A 732 29.41 -51.65 39.26
N ALA A 733 29.04 -52.39 40.31
CA ALA A 733 27.87 -53.24 40.31
C ALA A 733 26.56 -52.45 40.23
N SER A 734 26.50 -51.24 40.80
CA SER A 734 25.35 -50.33 40.67
C SER A 734 25.25 -49.78 39.24
N LEU A 735 26.37 -49.27 38.71
CA LEU A 735 26.46 -48.75 37.35
C LEU A 735 26.06 -49.80 36.31
N THR A 736 26.56 -51.03 36.45
CA THR A 736 26.27 -52.14 35.53
C THR A 736 24.80 -52.52 35.55
N ARG A 737 24.17 -52.59 36.72
CA ARG A 737 22.74 -52.89 36.86
C ARG A 737 21.85 -51.79 36.30
N ILE A 738 22.16 -50.53 36.59
CA ILE A 738 21.41 -49.37 36.08
C ILE A 738 21.53 -49.31 34.55
N THR A 739 22.75 -49.49 34.02
CA THR A 739 22.99 -49.53 32.57
C THR A 739 22.24 -50.68 31.91
N ALA A 740 22.22 -51.88 32.52
CA ALA A 740 21.47 -53.02 32.00
C ALA A 740 19.96 -52.76 31.95
N TRP A 741 19.39 -52.13 32.98
CA TRP A 741 17.98 -51.72 32.98
C TRP A 741 17.65 -50.68 31.90
N ILE A 742 18.52 -49.68 31.69
CA ILE A 742 18.35 -48.67 30.64
C ILE A 742 18.39 -49.33 29.24
N LEU A 743 19.34 -50.25 29.01
CA LEU A 743 19.44 -50.98 27.75
C LEU A 743 18.22 -51.89 27.51
N ARG A 744 17.72 -52.56 28.56
CA ARG A 744 16.49 -53.36 28.48
C ARG A 744 15.28 -52.49 28.19
N PHE A 745 15.14 -51.34 28.83
CA PHE A 745 14.07 -50.38 28.56
C PHE A 745 14.11 -49.91 27.10
N ALA A 746 15.28 -49.51 26.59
CA ALA A 746 15.45 -49.10 25.21
C ALA A 746 15.11 -50.21 24.21
N THR A 747 15.37 -51.47 24.56
CA THR A 747 15.02 -52.64 23.74
C THR A 747 13.51 -52.90 23.77
N ASN A 748 12.89 -52.89 24.95
CA ASN A 748 11.44 -53.06 25.12
C ASN A 748 10.62 -51.92 24.47
N ALA A 749 11.15 -50.70 24.44
CA ALA A 749 10.52 -49.54 23.81
C ALA A 749 10.49 -49.61 22.27
N LYS A 750 11.39 -50.42 21.66
CA LYS A 750 11.40 -50.67 20.22
C LYS A 750 10.40 -51.75 19.79
N ILE A 751 9.85 -52.52 20.73
CA ILE A 751 8.83 -53.54 20.44
C ILE A 751 7.45 -52.85 20.34
N PRO A 752 6.76 -52.95 19.18
CA PRO A 752 5.44 -52.35 18.98
C PRO A 752 4.42 -52.77 20.04
N LEU A 753 3.46 -51.89 20.34
CA LEU A 753 2.46 -52.11 21.40
C LEU A 753 1.58 -53.36 21.15
N SER A 754 1.44 -53.80 19.90
CA SER A 754 0.72 -55.02 19.53
C SER A 754 1.38 -56.31 20.02
N HIS A 755 2.70 -56.32 20.24
CA HIS A 755 3.47 -57.48 20.72
C HIS A 755 3.93 -57.31 22.17
N LYS A 756 3.08 -56.72 23.03
CA LYS A 756 3.43 -56.40 24.44
C LYS A 756 3.82 -57.63 25.28
N GLN A 757 3.40 -58.83 24.87
CA GLN A 757 3.74 -60.10 25.52
C GLN A 757 5.21 -60.51 25.33
N GLU A 758 5.89 -60.02 24.28
CA GLU A 758 7.31 -60.31 23.99
C GLU A 758 8.29 -59.40 24.77
N ARG A 759 7.78 -58.42 25.54
CA ARG A 759 8.62 -57.54 26.34
C ARG A 759 9.15 -58.27 27.57
N ASN A 760 10.46 -58.27 27.76
CA ASN A 760 11.08 -58.94 28.91
C ASN A 760 10.81 -58.14 30.20
N LYS A 761 10.11 -58.77 31.16
CA LYS A 761 9.74 -58.20 32.47
C LYS A 761 10.39 -58.95 33.65
N SER A 762 11.26 -59.92 33.38
CA SER A 762 11.89 -60.77 34.40
C SER A 762 13.06 -60.08 35.11
N HIS A 763 13.79 -60.77 35.99
CA HIS A 763 15.03 -60.25 36.60
C HIS A 763 16.12 -60.03 35.54
N LEU A 764 17.13 -59.20 35.84
CA LEU A 764 18.29 -59.01 34.94
C LEU A 764 19.05 -60.32 34.77
N THR A 765 19.35 -60.68 33.53
CA THR A 765 20.14 -61.87 33.20
C THR A 765 21.63 -61.59 33.26
N SER A 766 22.45 -62.63 33.43
CA SER A 766 23.92 -62.50 33.43
C SER A 766 24.46 -61.95 32.11
N THR A 767 23.80 -62.24 30.99
CA THR A 767 24.15 -61.73 29.67
C THR A 767 23.88 -60.23 29.53
N GLU A 768 22.79 -59.72 30.09
CA GLU A 768 22.49 -58.27 30.10
C GLU A 768 23.45 -57.49 30.99
N LEU A 769 23.88 -58.07 32.11
CA LEU A 769 24.90 -57.47 32.97
C LEU A 769 26.27 -57.41 32.26
N ASN A 770 26.64 -58.46 31.52
CA ASN A 770 27.89 -58.46 30.76
C ASN A 770 27.86 -57.46 29.59
N ASN A 771 26.73 -57.35 28.88
CA ASN A 771 26.56 -56.35 27.83
C ASN A 771 26.61 -54.92 28.36
N ALA A 772 26.09 -54.68 29.57
CA ALA A 772 26.18 -53.40 30.24
C ALA A 772 27.63 -53.02 30.64
N LEU A 773 28.48 -53.99 31.00
CA LEU A 773 29.91 -53.77 31.22
C LEU A 773 30.65 -53.43 29.91
N ILE A 774 30.32 -54.14 28.82
CA ILE A 774 30.92 -53.90 27.50
C ILE A 774 30.59 -52.50 26.97
N PHE A 775 29.37 -51.99 27.24
CA PHE A 775 28.94 -50.65 26.84
C PHE A 775 29.90 -49.52 27.28
N TRP A 776 30.54 -49.67 28.45
CA TRP A 776 31.46 -48.65 28.98
C TRP A 776 32.91 -48.78 28.50
N SER A 777 33.28 -49.86 27.79
CA SER A 777 34.65 -50.04 27.28
C SER A 777 34.84 -49.44 25.89
N SER A 778 35.76 -48.48 25.79
CA SER A 778 36.13 -47.85 24.50
C SER A 778 37.19 -48.63 23.69
N LEU A 779 37.83 -49.64 24.31
CA LEU A 779 38.94 -50.40 23.73
C LEU A 779 38.53 -51.77 23.17
N LEU A 780 37.61 -52.46 23.84
CA LEU A 780 37.13 -53.80 23.46
C LEU A 780 36.64 -53.92 22.00
N PRO A 781 35.91 -52.93 21.43
CA PRO A 781 35.49 -52.97 20.02
C PRO A 781 36.64 -53.00 19.00
N LEU A 782 37.85 -52.58 19.40
CA LEU A 782 39.04 -52.53 18.53
C LEU A 782 39.84 -53.85 18.52
N ASN A 783 39.37 -54.88 19.25
CA ASN A 783 40.05 -56.17 19.42
C ASN A 783 41.57 -56.03 19.64
N PRO A 784 41.99 -55.28 20.69
CA PRO A 784 43.39 -54.93 20.88
C PRO A 784 44.21 -56.16 21.30
N PHE A 785 45.45 -56.24 20.81
CA PHE A 785 46.39 -57.29 21.19
C PHE A 785 47.80 -56.71 21.37
N LEU A 786 48.64 -57.38 22.16
CA LEU A 786 50.05 -57.04 22.32
C LEU A 786 50.87 -57.74 21.23
N ASP A 787 51.77 -57.01 20.59
CA ASP A 787 52.73 -57.62 19.67
C ASP A 787 53.93 -58.23 20.41
N GLU A 788 54.84 -58.85 19.66
CA GLU A 788 56.06 -59.52 20.18
C GLU A 788 57.00 -58.56 20.92
N CYS A 789 56.84 -57.24 20.75
CA CYS A 789 57.61 -56.20 21.41
C CYS A 789 56.85 -55.59 22.61
N GLY A 790 55.69 -56.13 22.97
CA GLY A 790 54.85 -55.61 24.07
C GLY A 790 54.07 -54.34 23.72
N ILE A 791 53.91 -53.99 22.44
CA ILE A 791 53.18 -52.79 22.00
C ILE A 791 51.72 -53.13 21.72
N LEU A 792 50.81 -52.32 22.28
CA LEU A 792 49.36 -52.50 22.11
C LEU A 792 48.91 -52.02 20.72
N ARG A 793 48.34 -52.93 19.92
CA ARG A 793 47.92 -52.69 18.53
C ARG A 793 46.46 -53.05 18.30
N VAL A 794 45.88 -52.46 17.26
CA VAL A 794 44.50 -52.73 16.84
C VAL A 794 44.42 -54.02 16.04
N GLY A 795 43.49 -54.90 16.42
CA GLY A 795 43.13 -56.09 15.65
C GLY A 795 42.07 -55.77 14.59
N GLY A 796 42.05 -56.51 13.48
CA GLY A 796 41.07 -56.24 12.43
C GLY A 796 40.95 -57.33 11.37
N ARG A 797 40.14 -57.05 10.35
CA ARG A 797 39.79 -57.96 9.24
C ARG A 797 40.84 -58.00 8.13
N ILE A 798 41.81 -57.09 8.14
CA ILE A 798 42.82 -56.89 7.09
C ILE A 798 44.16 -57.61 7.38
N ARG A 799 44.18 -58.59 8.29
CA ARG A 799 45.40 -59.31 8.71
C ARG A 799 46.14 -59.98 7.55
N LYS A 800 45.40 -60.44 6.53
CA LYS A 800 45.91 -61.14 5.34
C LYS A 800 46.18 -60.23 4.14
N ALA A 801 45.98 -58.91 4.26
CA ALA A 801 46.24 -57.98 3.14
C ALA A 801 47.74 -57.85 2.86
N PRO A 802 48.15 -57.60 1.59
CA PRO A 802 49.54 -57.36 1.21
C PRO A 802 49.98 -55.93 1.59
N LEU A 803 49.84 -55.58 2.87
CA LEU A 803 50.18 -54.28 3.43
C LEU A 803 51.25 -54.43 4.52
N PRO A 804 52.07 -53.39 4.78
CA PRO A 804 53.02 -53.37 5.88
C PRO A 804 52.37 -53.70 7.24
N ARG A 805 53.14 -54.28 8.17
CA ARG A 805 52.64 -54.73 9.49
C ARG A 805 51.96 -53.59 10.26
N ASP A 806 52.55 -52.40 10.25
CA ASP A 806 52.02 -51.20 10.90
C ASP A 806 50.70 -50.71 10.29
N HIS A 807 50.49 -50.95 8.99
CA HIS A 807 49.24 -50.64 8.31
C HIS A 807 48.13 -51.63 8.65
N ARG A 808 48.47 -52.91 8.79
CA ARG A 808 47.52 -53.98 9.16
C ARG A 808 47.13 -53.91 10.64
N HIS A 809 48.08 -53.54 11.48
CA HIS A 809 47.97 -53.53 12.93
C HIS A 809 48.54 -52.22 13.49
N PRO A 810 47.84 -51.09 13.30
CA PRO A 810 48.33 -49.80 13.76
C PRO A 810 48.43 -49.74 15.29
N ILE A 811 49.43 -49.00 15.78
CA ILE A 811 49.72 -48.83 17.21
C ILE A 811 48.63 -47.98 17.85
N LEU A 812 48.07 -48.45 18.96
CA LEU A 812 46.94 -47.79 19.61
C LEU A 812 47.43 -46.61 20.46
N LEU A 813 46.94 -45.40 20.17
CA LEU A 813 47.30 -44.19 20.89
C LEU A 813 46.10 -43.56 21.61
N PRO A 814 46.29 -43.04 22.84
CA PRO A 814 45.24 -42.33 23.55
C PRO A 814 44.93 -40.98 22.88
N ARG A 815 43.67 -40.56 22.95
CA ARG A 815 43.20 -39.28 22.38
C ARG A 815 43.95 -38.07 22.96
N ASN A 816 44.17 -38.07 24.27
CA ASN A 816 44.62 -36.90 25.03
C ASN A 816 46.12 -36.93 25.38
N GLY A 817 46.89 -37.86 24.83
CA GLY A 817 48.33 -37.95 25.11
C GLY A 817 49.14 -36.84 24.43
N TRP A 818 50.15 -36.30 25.12
CA TRP A 818 51.05 -35.29 24.55
C TRP A 818 51.73 -35.75 23.27
N PHE A 819 52.22 -36.99 23.24
CA PHE A 819 52.79 -37.64 22.06
C PHE A 819 51.83 -37.64 20.86
N THR A 820 50.55 -37.94 21.09
CA THR A 820 49.50 -37.89 20.06
C THR A 820 49.35 -36.49 19.47
N GLN A 821 49.46 -35.45 20.29
CA GLN A 821 49.38 -34.05 19.83
C GLN A 821 50.59 -33.68 18.98
N LEU A 822 51.80 -34.02 19.43
CA LEU A 822 53.03 -33.78 18.67
C LEU A 822 53.02 -34.51 17.33
N LEU A 823 52.59 -35.77 17.30
CA LEU A 823 52.45 -36.56 16.07
C LEU A 823 51.51 -35.89 15.07
N ILE A 824 50.32 -35.45 15.51
CA ILE A 824 49.37 -34.76 14.64
C ILE A 824 49.97 -33.45 14.10
N THR A 825 50.64 -32.68 14.94
CA THR A 825 51.27 -31.42 14.55
C THR A 825 52.39 -31.65 13.53
N GLN A 826 53.23 -32.66 13.74
CA GLN A 826 54.30 -33.02 12.80
C GLN A 826 53.74 -33.43 11.44
N GLU A 827 52.75 -34.32 11.39
CA GLU A 827 52.13 -34.72 10.11
C GLU A 827 51.38 -33.55 9.46
N HIS A 828 50.75 -32.68 10.25
CA HIS A 828 50.10 -31.46 9.75
C HIS A 828 51.08 -30.49 9.08
N LEU A 829 52.28 -30.32 9.64
CA LEU A 829 53.32 -29.48 9.05
C LEU A 829 53.99 -30.17 7.85
N LYS A 830 54.26 -31.48 7.94
CA LYS A 830 54.88 -32.29 6.89
C LYS A 830 54.05 -32.29 5.59
N TYR A 831 52.73 -32.38 5.71
CA TYR A 831 51.81 -32.33 4.57
C TYR A 831 51.26 -30.93 4.29
N LEU A 832 52.05 -29.88 4.56
CA LEU A 832 51.74 -28.48 4.19
C LEU A 832 50.33 -28.04 4.61
N HIS A 833 50.02 -28.18 5.89
CA HIS A 833 48.72 -27.87 6.47
C HIS A 833 47.55 -28.75 5.98
N GLY A 834 47.84 -30.01 5.64
CA GLY A 834 46.85 -31.01 5.25
C GLY A 834 45.59 -31.06 6.13
N GLY A 835 44.42 -31.15 5.49
CA GLY A 835 43.13 -31.18 6.15
C GLY A 835 42.86 -32.46 6.96
N GLN A 836 41.74 -32.47 7.70
CA GLN A 836 41.39 -33.55 8.64
C GLN A 836 41.39 -34.95 8.00
N GLN A 837 40.93 -35.10 6.75
CA GLN A 837 40.88 -36.40 6.07
C GLN A 837 42.26 -36.90 5.65
N LEU A 838 43.13 -36.02 5.13
CA LEU A 838 44.49 -36.36 4.72
C LEU A 838 45.33 -36.79 5.94
N LEU A 839 45.24 -36.05 7.04
CA LEU A 839 45.92 -36.40 8.29
C LEU A 839 45.40 -37.70 8.87
N LEU A 840 44.10 -37.96 8.78
CA LEU A 840 43.55 -39.23 9.24
C LEU A 840 44.11 -40.40 8.43
N ALA A 841 44.13 -40.31 7.10
CA ALA A 841 44.62 -41.37 6.22
C ALA A 841 46.12 -41.64 6.43
N THR A 842 46.92 -40.57 6.57
CA THR A 842 48.37 -40.67 6.76
C THR A 842 48.74 -41.18 8.15
N ILE A 843 48.09 -40.72 9.22
CA ILE A 843 48.34 -41.21 10.58
C ILE A 843 47.89 -42.67 10.73
N GLN A 844 46.72 -43.04 10.18
CA GLN A 844 46.20 -44.41 10.22
C GLN A 844 47.10 -45.44 9.53
N THR A 845 48.12 -44.99 8.80
CA THR A 845 49.10 -45.90 8.22
C THR A 845 49.96 -46.62 9.26
N LYS A 846 50.12 -46.01 10.43
CA LYS A 846 50.99 -46.53 11.49
C LYS A 846 50.37 -46.45 12.89
N PHE A 847 49.51 -45.48 13.14
CA PHE A 847 48.93 -45.21 14.45
C PHE A 847 47.41 -45.14 14.40
N TRP A 848 46.77 -45.73 15.40
CA TRP A 848 45.33 -45.68 15.61
C TRP A 848 44.99 -44.87 16.84
N ILE A 849 44.62 -43.61 16.64
CA ILE A 849 44.23 -42.70 17.72
C ILE A 849 42.76 -42.93 18.07
N ILE A 850 42.45 -43.17 19.35
CA ILE A 850 41.06 -43.27 19.83
C ILE A 850 40.35 -41.93 19.54
N ARG A 851 39.25 -41.97 18.78
CA ARG A 851 38.54 -40.76 18.29
C ARG A 851 39.46 -39.82 17.49
N ALA A 852 40.31 -40.38 16.62
CA ALA A 852 41.29 -39.66 15.80
C ALA A 852 40.76 -38.38 15.13
N ARG A 853 39.54 -38.42 14.57
CA ARG A 853 38.91 -37.25 13.94
C ARG A 853 38.80 -36.06 14.89
N ASP A 854 38.37 -36.30 16.13
CA ASP A 854 38.21 -35.25 17.13
C ASP A 854 39.58 -34.72 17.59
N ALA A 855 40.55 -35.61 17.82
CA ALA A 855 41.91 -35.24 18.20
C ALA A 855 42.58 -34.36 17.13
N ILE A 856 42.50 -34.77 15.85
CA ILE A 856 43.04 -34.02 14.71
C ILE A 856 42.36 -32.65 14.60
N ARG A 857 41.02 -32.60 14.64
CA ARG A 857 40.28 -31.34 14.56
C ARG A 857 40.68 -30.37 15.67
N GLN A 858 40.88 -30.86 16.89
CA GLN A 858 41.29 -30.04 18.02
C GLN A 858 42.68 -29.44 17.80
N GLN A 859 43.65 -30.22 17.29
CA GLN A 859 44.99 -29.71 17.00
C GLN A 859 45.01 -28.73 15.81
N LEU A 860 44.24 -29.00 14.75
CA LEU A 860 44.12 -28.10 13.61
C LEU A 860 43.60 -26.70 13.97
N ARG A 861 42.74 -26.59 15.00
CA ARG A 861 42.26 -25.29 15.50
C ARG A 861 43.33 -24.49 16.24
N LYS A 862 44.34 -25.16 16.81
CA LYS A 862 45.47 -24.52 17.48
C LYS A 862 46.52 -24.01 16.48
N CYS A 863 46.47 -24.45 15.23
CA CYS A 863 47.39 -24.03 14.18
C CYS A 863 47.06 -22.60 13.72
N VAL A 864 47.94 -21.64 14.02
CA VAL A 864 47.75 -20.22 13.70
C VAL A 864 47.59 -19.96 12.19
N PRO A 865 48.41 -20.53 11.29
CA PRO A 865 48.21 -20.40 9.83
C PRO A 865 46.81 -20.85 9.38
N CYS A 866 46.37 -22.02 9.82
CA CYS A 866 45.05 -22.57 9.48
C CYS A 866 43.90 -21.74 10.05
N THR A 867 44.09 -21.15 11.24
CA THR A 867 43.10 -20.28 11.87
C THR A 867 43.01 -18.93 11.15
N ARG A 868 44.14 -18.33 10.73
CA ARG A 868 44.17 -17.10 9.92
C ARG A 868 43.50 -17.30 8.56
N LEU A 869 43.81 -18.39 7.85
CA LEU A 869 43.16 -18.73 6.58
C LEU A 869 41.65 -18.98 6.71
N ARG A 870 41.17 -19.34 7.91
CA ARG A 870 39.74 -19.54 8.21
C ARG A 870 39.05 -18.25 8.69
N ALA A 871 39.80 -17.24 9.12
CA ALA A 871 39.30 -16.02 9.75
C ALA A 871 39.05 -14.85 8.79
N SER A 872 39.20 -15.07 7.47
CA SER A 872 38.79 -14.08 6.47
C SER A 872 37.27 -13.99 6.42
N SER A 873 36.71 -12.92 6.98
CA SER A 873 35.36 -12.43 6.69
C SER A 873 35.25 -12.18 5.17
N LEU A 874 34.27 -12.82 4.54
CA LEU A 874 33.94 -12.62 3.14
C LEU A 874 33.44 -11.18 2.95
N GLN A 875 34.30 -10.29 2.46
CA GLN A 875 33.85 -9.26 1.54
C GLN A 875 33.51 -9.97 0.24
N GLN A 876 32.25 -9.92 -0.16
CA GLN A 876 31.81 -10.44 -1.44
C GLN A 876 32.41 -9.55 -2.54
N MET A 877 33.55 -9.97 -3.10
CA MET A 877 33.94 -9.51 -4.42
C MET A 877 32.87 -10.01 -5.39
N MET A 878 32.20 -9.08 -6.08
CA MET A 878 31.30 -9.46 -7.17
C MET A 878 32.12 -10.24 -8.20
N ALA A 879 31.80 -11.52 -8.39
CA ALA A 879 32.40 -12.31 -9.45
C ALA A 879 32.06 -11.65 -10.80
N VAL A 880 33.04 -11.60 -11.70
CA VAL A 880 32.79 -11.16 -13.09
C VAL A 880 31.64 -12.01 -13.63
N LEU A 881 30.56 -11.34 -14.04
CA LEU A 881 29.39 -12.03 -14.58
C LEU A 881 29.82 -12.81 -15.82
N PRO A 882 29.49 -14.11 -15.93
CA PRO A 882 29.80 -14.88 -17.12
C PRO A 882 29.25 -14.22 -18.37
N GLU A 883 29.96 -14.35 -19.49
CA GLU A 883 29.61 -13.76 -20.79
C GLU A 883 28.14 -14.02 -21.18
N PHE A 884 27.60 -15.19 -20.82
CA PHE A 884 26.22 -15.57 -21.12
C PHE A 884 25.14 -14.79 -20.35
N ARG A 885 25.50 -14.06 -19.28
CA ARG A 885 24.60 -13.16 -18.53
C ARG A 885 24.65 -11.71 -19.06
N VAL A 886 25.73 -11.33 -19.75
CA VAL A 886 25.96 -9.95 -20.23
C VAL A 886 25.77 -9.78 -21.73
N THR A 887 25.77 -10.88 -22.49
CA THR A 887 25.54 -10.84 -23.94
C THR A 887 24.03 -10.84 -24.23
N PRO A 888 23.49 -9.80 -24.91
CA PRO A 888 22.08 -9.76 -25.29
C PRO A 888 21.72 -10.94 -26.21
N SER A 889 20.66 -11.68 -25.87
CA SER A 889 20.09 -12.74 -26.69
C SER A 889 18.57 -12.75 -26.59
N ARG A 890 17.91 -13.56 -27.44
CA ARG A 890 16.47 -13.80 -27.31
C ARG A 890 16.13 -14.25 -25.87
N PRO A 891 15.06 -13.74 -25.25
CA PRO A 891 14.63 -14.19 -23.92
C PRO A 891 14.47 -15.71 -23.87
N PHE A 892 14.97 -16.32 -22.78
CA PHE A 892 14.99 -17.77 -22.54
C PHE A 892 15.87 -18.60 -23.51
N SER A 893 16.63 -17.98 -24.42
CA SER A 893 17.66 -18.68 -25.22
C SER A 893 18.75 -19.29 -24.33
N LYS A 894 19.18 -18.57 -23.28
CA LYS A 894 20.07 -19.09 -22.24
C LYS A 894 19.32 -19.07 -20.91
N CYS A 895 19.10 -20.23 -20.30
CA CYS A 895 18.32 -20.33 -19.06
C CYS A 895 18.99 -21.19 -17.99
N GLY A 896 18.82 -20.79 -16.73
CA GLY A 896 19.11 -21.62 -15.57
C GLY A 896 17.86 -22.38 -15.15
N VAL A 897 18.01 -23.62 -14.68
CA VAL A 897 16.91 -24.44 -14.16
C VAL A 897 17.20 -24.98 -12.78
N ASP A 898 16.23 -24.87 -11.87
CA ASP A 898 16.30 -25.39 -10.50
C ASP A 898 14.91 -25.89 -10.03
N TYR A 899 14.87 -26.72 -8.98
CA TYR A 899 13.64 -27.19 -8.36
C TYR A 899 13.38 -26.50 -7.02
N ALA A 900 12.22 -25.86 -6.89
CA ALA A 900 11.71 -25.35 -5.62
C ALA A 900 10.67 -26.33 -5.03
N GLY A 901 10.81 -26.68 -3.75
CA GLY A 901 9.87 -27.56 -3.05
C GLY A 901 10.50 -28.38 -1.92
N PRO A 902 9.77 -29.39 -1.36
CA PRO A 902 8.48 -29.91 -1.83
C PRO A 902 7.27 -29.10 -1.34
N PHE A 903 6.27 -28.95 -2.21
CA PHE A 903 4.92 -28.46 -1.90
C PHE A 903 3.94 -29.64 -1.80
N PHE A 904 2.89 -29.51 -1.00
CA PHE A 904 1.86 -30.54 -0.85
C PHE A 904 0.58 -30.11 -1.58
N LEU A 905 0.20 -30.85 -2.61
CA LEU A 905 -1.02 -30.64 -3.39
C LEU A 905 -2.16 -31.48 -2.84
N LYS A 906 -3.37 -30.92 -2.82
CA LYS A 906 -4.61 -31.63 -2.53
C LYS A 906 -5.30 -31.96 -3.86
N PRO A 907 -5.48 -33.24 -4.23
CA PRO A 907 -6.18 -33.60 -5.46
C PRO A 907 -7.66 -33.19 -5.38
N ILE A 908 -8.23 -32.78 -6.51
CA ILE A 908 -9.61 -32.23 -6.63
C ILE A 908 -10.70 -33.30 -6.43
N ALA A 909 -10.34 -34.56 -6.12
CA ALA A 909 -11.32 -35.62 -5.86
C ALA A 909 -11.99 -35.45 -4.47
N PRO A 910 -13.34 -35.52 -4.34
CA PRO A 910 -14.06 -35.01 -3.16
C PRO A 910 -13.90 -35.83 -1.86
N ARG A 911 -13.14 -36.93 -1.85
CA ARG A 911 -13.08 -37.86 -0.70
C ARG A 911 -11.69 -38.42 -0.35
N SER A 912 -10.62 -37.99 -1.02
CA SER A 912 -9.25 -38.45 -0.69
C SER A 912 -8.58 -37.53 0.34
N LYS A 913 -8.13 -38.09 1.47
CA LYS A 913 -7.24 -37.41 2.44
C LYS A 913 -5.76 -37.42 2.03
N MET A 914 -5.44 -37.94 0.84
CA MET A 914 -4.06 -38.14 0.40
C MET A 914 -3.48 -36.85 -0.20
N THR A 915 -2.41 -36.32 0.38
CA THR A 915 -1.64 -35.19 -0.17
C THR A 915 -0.52 -35.69 -1.08
N ILE A 916 -0.36 -35.07 -2.25
CA ILE A 916 0.67 -35.44 -3.23
C ILE A 916 1.82 -34.44 -3.12
N LYS A 917 3.05 -34.92 -2.99
CA LYS A 917 4.24 -34.05 -3.06
C LYS A 917 4.48 -33.59 -4.49
N ALA A 918 4.72 -32.30 -4.68
CA ALA A 918 5.09 -31.71 -5.95
C ALA A 918 6.22 -30.70 -5.77
N TRP A 919 6.90 -30.41 -6.86
CA TRP A 919 8.00 -29.45 -6.98
C TRP A 919 7.70 -28.47 -8.11
N LEU A 920 8.24 -27.28 -8.03
CA LEU A 920 8.19 -26.29 -9.11
C LEU A 920 9.55 -26.31 -9.82
N SER A 921 9.56 -26.65 -11.10
CA SER A 921 10.70 -26.42 -11.98
C SER A 921 10.74 -24.93 -12.32
N VAL A 922 11.77 -24.25 -11.86
CA VAL A 922 12.00 -22.82 -12.02
C VAL A 922 12.99 -22.61 -13.16
N PHE A 923 12.53 -22.05 -14.27
CA PHE A 923 13.38 -21.65 -15.39
C PHE A 923 13.62 -20.14 -15.32
N VAL A 924 14.88 -19.73 -15.22
CA VAL A 924 15.29 -18.33 -15.13
C VAL A 924 16.05 -17.95 -16.40
N CYS A 925 15.58 -16.95 -17.13
CA CYS A 925 16.31 -16.39 -18.26
C CYS A 925 17.60 -15.71 -17.78
N CYS A 926 18.76 -16.12 -18.30
CA CYS A 926 20.05 -15.55 -17.88
C CYS A 926 20.25 -14.10 -18.33
N VAL A 927 19.56 -13.67 -19.40
CA VAL A 927 19.68 -12.34 -19.99
C VAL A 927 18.69 -11.36 -19.37
N THR A 928 17.39 -11.68 -19.38
CA THR A 928 16.34 -10.75 -18.90
C THR A 928 15.93 -10.96 -17.45
N ARG A 929 16.40 -12.03 -16.79
CA ARG A 929 15.97 -12.46 -15.45
C ARG A 929 14.48 -12.81 -15.33
N ALA A 930 13.77 -12.92 -16.45
CA ALA A 930 12.39 -13.41 -16.48
C ALA A 930 12.32 -14.85 -15.97
N ILE A 931 11.31 -15.14 -15.17
CA ILE A 931 11.10 -16.45 -14.54
C ILE A 931 9.90 -17.14 -15.19
N HIS A 932 10.04 -18.44 -15.47
CA HIS A 932 8.97 -19.33 -15.92
C HIS A 932 8.87 -20.52 -14.97
N LEU A 933 7.66 -20.82 -14.49
CA LEU A 933 7.42 -21.85 -13.48
C LEU A 933 6.61 -23.00 -14.08
N GLU A 934 7.04 -24.24 -13.84
CA GLU A 934 6.32 -25.45 -14.25
C GLU A 934 6.13 -26.38 -13.04
N LEU A 935 4.90 -26.84 -12.82
CA LEU A 935 4.61 -27.81 -11.76
C LEU A 935 5.06 -29.23 -12.18
N VAL A 936 5.74 -29.92 -11.27
CA VAL A 936 6.26 -31.28 -11.47
C VAL A 936 5.91 -32.15 -10.28
N THR A 937 5.30 -33.31 -10.50
CA THR A 937 4.79 -34.19 -9.43
C THR A 937 5.81 -35.20 -8.91
N SER A 938 7.01 -35.26 -9.50
CA SER A 938 8.11 -36.10 -9.04
C SER A 938 9.48 -35.52 -9.46
N LEU A 939 10.55 -35.92 -8.78
CA LEU A 939 11.93 -35.57 -9.15
C LEU A 939 12.53 -36.56 -10.17
N SER A 940 11.71 -37.20 -11.01
CA SER A 940 12.20 -38.10 -12.05
C SER A 940 12.63 -37.34 -13.31
N THR A 941 13.51 -37.95 -14.11
CA THR A 941 13.92 -37.44 -15.42
C THR A 941 12.73 -37.24 -16.36
N ASP A 942 11.78 -38.19 -16.39
CA ASP A 942 10.58 -38.11 -17.24
C ASP A 942 9.68 -36.92 -16.88
N ALA A 943 9.49 -36.69 -15.57
CA ALA A 943 8.67 -35.60 -15.09
C ALA A 943 9.33 -34.23 -15.38
N PHE A 944 10.67 -34.17 -15.31
CA PHE A 944 11.43 -33.03 -15.79
C PHE A 944 11.27 -32.81 -17.29
N PHE A 945 11.37 -33.84 -18.13
CA PHE A 945 11.19 -33.70 -19.58
C PHE A 945 9.80 -33.19 -19.97
N ALA A 946 8.76 -33.65 -19.29
CA ALA A 946 7.42 -33.13 -19.49
C ALA A 946 7.34 -31.62 -19.19
N ALA A 947 8.01 -31.16 -18.13
CA ALA A 947 8.12 -29.73 -17.79
C ALA A 947 8.96 -28.96 -18.82
N PHE A 948 10.11 -29.50 -19.21
CA PHE A 948 11.01 -28.90 -20.19
C PHE A 948 10.34 -28.74 -21.56
N ARG A 949 9.53 -29.71 -22.01
CA ARG A 949 8.75 -29.62 -23.25
C ARG A 949 7.70 -28.52 -23.20
N ARG A 950 6.98 -28.38 -22.08
CA ARG A 950 6.00 -27.28 -21.88
C ARG A 950 6.67 -25.91 -21.82
N PHE A 951 7.85 -25.84 -21.22
CA PHE A 951 8.67 -24.64 -21.22
C PHE A 951 9.13 -24.28 -22.65
N ALA A 952 9.74 -25.23 -23.35
CA ALA A 952 10.26 -25.03 -24.70
C ALA A 952 9.15 -24.70 -25.71
N SER A 953 7.96 -25.30 -25.58
CA SER A 953 6.84 -24.98 -26.47
C SER A 953 6.30 -23.58 -26.28
N ARG A 954 6.35 -23.03 -25.06
CA ARG A 954 5.88 -21.67 -24.75
C ARG A 954 6.92 -20.58 -24.98
N ARG A 955 8.19 -20.85 -24.68
CA ARG A 955 9.28 -19.84 -24.70
C ARG A 955 10.22 -19.97 -25.89
N GLY A 956 10.14 -21.07 -26.62
CA GLY A 956 11.14 -21.52 -27.60
C GLY A 956 12.17 -22.44 -26.95
N CYS A 957 12.79 -23.30 -27.76
CA CYS A 957 13.85 -24.19 -27.28
C CYS A 957 15.07 -23.37 -26.84
N PRO A 958 15.60 -23.57 -25.63
CA PRO A 958 16.82 -22.89 -25.20
C PRO A 958 18.04 -23.43 -25.96
N SER A 959 18.97 -22.56 -26.33
CA SER A 959 20.28 -22.97 -26.85
C SER A 959 21.21 -23.48 -25.74
N ASP A 960 21.14 -22.88 -24.55
CA ASP A 960 21.97 -23.25 -23.39
C ASP A 960 21.12 -23.38 -22.12
N VAL A 961 21.29 -24.50 -21.42
CA VAL A 961 20.64 -24.77 -20.12
C VAL A 961 21.70 -24.98 -19.05
N TYR A 962 21.57 -24.27 -17.93
CA TYR A 962 22.47 -24.34 -16.78
C TYR A 962 21.72 -24.97 -15.59
N SER A 963 22.28 -26.03 -14.99
CA SER A 963 21.70 -26.68 -13.80
C SER A 963 22.76 -27.16 -12.83
N ASP A 964 22.33 -27.59 -11.64
CA ASP A 964 23.15 -28.39 -10.74
C ASP A 964 23.28 -29.84 -11.24
N CYS A 965 24.13 -30.63 -10.59
CA CYS A 965 24.34 -32.06 -10.89
C CYS A 965 23.22 -32.97 -10.33
N GLY A 966 21.99 -32.47 -10.18
CA GLY A 966 20.84 -33.29 -9.79
C GLY A 966 20.65 -34.48 -10.72
N THR A 967 20.39 -35.67 -10.18
CA THR A 967 20.32 -36.93 -10.95
C THR A 967 19.27 -36.89 -12.07
N ASN A 968 18.19 -36.16 -11.85
CA ASN A 968 17.13 -35.86 -12.82
C ASN A 968 17.64 -35.01 -14.01
N PHE A 969 18.48 -33.99 -13.77
CA PHE A 969 19.04 -33.15 -14.84
C PHE A 969 20.18 -33.86 -15.56
N VAL A 970 21.00 -34.63 -14.84
CA VAL A 970 22.05 -35.49 -15.43
C VAL A 970 21.42 -36.55 -16.33
N GLY A 971 20.34 -37.19 -15.88
CA GLY A 971 19.54 -38.12 -16.70
C GLY A 971 18.98 -37.44 -17.94
N ALA A 972 18.40 -36.24 -17.80
CA ALA A 972 17.83 -35.50 -18.92
C ALA A 972 18.87 -35.11 -19.97
N ASN A 973 20.05 -34.65 -19.55
CA ASN A 973 21.13 -34.36 -20.50
C ASN A 973 21.62 -35.62 -21.23
N LYS A 974 21.69 -36.77 -20.54
CA LYS A 974 22.09 -38.04 -21.16
C LYS A 974 21.11 -38.45 -22.26
N GLU A 975 19.81 -38.43 -21.97
CA GLU A 975 18.77 -38.76 -22.95
C GLU A 975 18.70 -37.76 -24.12
N LEU A 976 18.88 -36.45 -23.87
CA LEU A 976 18.97 -35.45 -24.94
C LEU A 976 20.16 -35.70 -25.87
N LYS A 977 21.31 -36.10 -25.31
CA LYS A 977 22.49 -36.48 -26.10
C LYS A 977 22.25 -37.76 -26.89
N GLU A 978 21.65 -38.78 -26.28
CA GLU A 978 21.30 -40.03 -26.98
C GLU A 978 20.32 -39.77 -28.13
N PHE A 979 19.33 -38.90 -27.94
CA PHE A 979 18.40 -38.48 -28.98
C PHE A 979 19.09 -37.72 -30.12
N ALA A 980 19.99 -36.78 -29.80
CA ALA A 980 20.79 -36.06 -30.79
C ALA A 980 21.73 -37.00 -31.58
N THR A 981 22.30 -38.01 -30.91
CA THR A 981 23.17 -39.03 -31.52
C THR A 981 22.34 -39.97 -32.42
N PHE A 982 21.14 -40.35 -32.00
CA PHE A 982 20.22 -41.17 -32.78
C PHE A 982 19.77 -40.48 -34.07
N ILE A 983 19.43 -39.18 -34.00
CA ILE A 983 19.05 -38.37 -35.18
C ILE A 983 20.22 -38.23 -36.17
N SER A 984 21.46 -38.12 -35.68
CA SER A 984 22.64 -38.03 -36.55
C SER A 984 23.05 -39.36 -37.20
N THR A 985 22.58 -40.50 -36.70
CA THR A 985 23.02 -41.84 -37.17
C THR A 985 22.07 -42.48 -38.21
N LYS A 986 20.82 -42.01 -38.37
CA LYS A 986 19.90 -42.50 -39.42
C LYS A 986 19.78 -41.49 -40.55
N ALA A 987 20.12 -41.93 -41.77
CA ALA A 987 20.12 -41.19 -43.02
C ALA A 987 18.73 -40.75 -43.53
N TYR A 988 17.91 -40.10 -42.70
CA TYR A 988 16.61 -39.58 -43.12
C TYR A 988 16.59 -38.05 -43.01
N ASN A 989 16.60 -37.40 -44.18
CA ASN A 989 16.37 -35.99 -44.47
C ASN A 989 17.47 -34.98 -44.08
N ASN A 990 18.41 -34.80 -45.03
CA ASN A 990 19.48 -33.79 -45.04
C ASN A 990 19.02 -32.31 -44.97
N VAL A 991 17.71 -32.03 -45.09
CA VAL A 991 17.16 -30.66 -44.97
C VAL A 991 16.66 -30.36 -43.56
N VAL A 992 16.05 -31.34 -42.88
CA VAL A 992 15.55 -31.19 -41.50
C VAL A 992 16.65 -31.50 -40.48
N SER A 993 17.55 -32.42 -40.81
CA SER A 993 18.73 -32.74 -39.98
C SER A 993 19.68 -31.54 -39.86
N ASN A 994 19.88 -30.73 -40.90
CA ASN A 994 20.77 -29.56 -40.82
C ASN A 994 20.22 -28.39 -39.97
N GLN A 995 18.90 -28.32 -39.77
CA GLN A 995 18.27 -27.30 -38.92
C GLN A 995 18.12 -27.78 -37.47
N LEU A 996 17.76 -29.06 -37.26
CA LEU A 996 17.62 -29.64 -35.92
C LEU A 996 18.94 -30.11 -35.28
N SER A 997 19.95 -30.52 -36.08
CA SER A 997 21.27 -30.93 -35.55
C SER A 997 22.17 -29.76 -35.16
N ARG A 998 21.89 -28.54 -35.65
CA ARG A 998 22.61 -27.32 -35.26
C ARG A 998 22.08 -26.68 -33.96
N GLU A 999 20.88 -27.03 -33.52
CA GLU A 999 20.21 -26.49 -32.32
C GLU A 999 20.09 -27.51 -31.19
N GLY A 1000 21.10 -28.36 -31.00
CA GLY A 1000 21.18 -29.19 -29.79
C GLY A 1000 21.31 -28.30 -28.54
N VAL A 1001 20.44 -28.51 -27.56
CA VAL A 1001 20.50 -27.83 -26.26
C VAL A 1001 21.85 -28.13 -25.60
N ARG A 1002 22.70 -27.12 -25.40
CA ARG A 1002 23.97 -27.27 -24.68
C ARG A 1002 23.71 -27.23 -23.19
N TRP A 1003 23.94 -28.36 -22.53
CA TRP A 1003 23.77 -28.47 -21.09
C TRP A 1003 25.07 -28.19 -20.34
N HIS A 1004 25.03 -27.26 -19.40
CA HIS A 1004 26.15 -26.87 -18.56
C HIS A 1004 25.84 -27.21 -17.11
N PHE A 1005 26.68 -28.08 -16.51
CA PHE A 1005 26.58 -28.42 -15.09
C PHE A 1005 27.56 -27.56 -14.29
N GLN A 1006 27.09 -26.99 -13.19
CA GLN A 1006 27.97 -26.28 -12.27
C GLN A 1006 28.89 -27.28 -11.52
N PRO A 1007 30.21 -27.03 -11.41
CA PRO A 1007 31.11 -27.92 -10.67
C PRO A 1007 30.77 -27.93 -9.18
N GLN A 1008 30.78 -29.12 -8.55
CA GLN A 1008 30.55 -29.29 -7.11
C GLN A 1008 31.73 -28.74 -6.28
N GLN A 1009 31.78 -27.42 -6.09
CA GLN A 1009 32.52 -26.75 -5.02
C GLN A 1009 31.64 -25.65 -4.41
N PRO A 1010 31.71 -25.39 -3.09
CA PRO A 1010 30.83 -24.46 -2.41
C PRO A 1010 31.31 -23.03 -2.64
N LEU A 1011 31.06 -22.51 -3.84
CA LEU A 1011 31.09 -21.10 -4.14
C LEU A 1011 29.81 -20.83 -4.93
N ILE A 1012 28.95 -20.00 -4.36
CA ILE A 1012 27.69 -19.51 -4.94
C ILE A 1012 26.51 -20.50 -4.81
N SER A 1013 25.99 -20.64 -3.59
CA SER A 1013 24.64 -21.22 -3.35
C SER A 1013 23.56 -20.15 -3.09
N GLU A 1014 23.85 -18.86 -3.34
CA GLU A 1014 22.91 -17.75 -3.10
C GLU A 1014 22.33 -17.10 -4.38
N ASP A 1015 22.80 -17.48 -5.57
CA ASP A 1015 22.37 -16.83 -6.83
C ASP A 1015 21.10 -17.42 -7.48
N PHE A 1016 20.57 -18.51 -6.93
CA PHE A 1016 19.21 -18.97 -7.22
C PHE A 1016 18.36 -18.63 -6.00
N GLY A 1017 17.80 -17.43 -6.00
CA GLY A 1017 16.87 -17.00 -4.97
C GLY A 1017 15.74 -18.01 -4.85
N LYS A 1018 15.74 -18.78 -3.76
CA LYS A 1018 14.54 -19.47 -3.32
C LYS A 1018 13.46 -18.40 -3.12
N PRO A 1019 12.31 -18.49 -3.80
CA PRO A 1019 11.20 -17.60 -3.49
C PRO A 1019 10.79 -17.86 -2.05
N ALA A 1020 10.86 -16.82 -1.22
CA ALA A 1020 10.31 -16.80 0.13
C ALA A 1020 8.78 -16.73 0.10
#